data_AF-A0A8C6T0F6-F1
#
_entry.id   AF-A0A8C6T0F6-F1
#
_cell.length_a   1.000
_cell.length_b   1.000
_cell.length_c   1.000
_cell.angle_alpha   90.00
_cell.angle_beta   90.00
_cell.angle_gamma   90.00
#
_symmetry.space_group_name_H-M   'P 1'
#
loop_
_entity.id
_entity.type
_entity.pdbx_description
1 polymer ?
#
loop_
_entity_poly.entity_id
_entity_poly.type
_entity_poly.pdbx_seq_one_letter_code
_entity_poly.pdbx_strand_id
1 'polypeptide(L)'
;MARLLLFLSVSVATLLHFLLVVSVTTGLKPRLHRDRRNIRPNIILVLTDDQDVELGSMQVMNKTRRIMEEGGTSFTNAFVTTPMCCPSRSSMLTGKYVHNHNTYTNNENCSSLSWQRQHEPKTFGVHLNNTGYRTAFFGKYLNEYNGSYIPRGWRHWVGLIKNSCFYNYTLNVNGVRREHRDRYPQDYLTDVITLEAQKFFRASKRTYPHRPVLMVLSHAAPHGPEDSAPQFSTLFPNASHHITPSYNFAPNPDKHWIMRYTGPMKPIHMEFTNVLHRKRMQTLQSVDHSMEQLYEMLVETGELDNTYIIYTSDHGYHIGQFGLVKGKSMPYEFDIRVPFFIRGPNVQQGHSVPEIVLNIDLAPTIMDIAGLDPPSDMDGKSVLGLLVPGSTGNRCVILSNSSVSCDTRLYRNLQEWKDHKLTVDHQIETLQSKIKNLREVRGHLKKARPLRCDCSRRLSKLKNKLHPFRGASKGKLEWLEMEQRRRKKIRKMIKRIKNNDTCSMPGLTCFTHNNEHWATPPAGHVLGPFCACTSANNNTYWCLRTINNTHNFLFCEFSTGFLEYFDLTTDPYQLINSVSTLDRSVLNQLHVQLMELRGCKGHKQCNNKTDQAGTLSTHILVKITQAITNFFEKTLTEPGLFSAGGRDQSSPPLHRYSSDRSVERRKWSKVRRPSYKPL
;
A
#
# COMPACT_ATOMS: atom_id res chain seq x y z
N MET A 1 18.21 -86.92 28.56
CA MET A 1 17.66 -86.47 27.26
C MET A 1 16.47 -85.51 27.42
N ALA A 2 15.40 -85.86 28.13
CA ALA A 2 14.19 -85.01 28.22
C ALA A 2 14.39 -83.63 28.93
N ARG A 3 15.24 -83.54 29.95
CA ARG A 3 15.53 -82.26 30.64
C ARG A 3 16.38 -81.30 29.78
N LEU A 4 17.26 -81.82 28.93
CA LEU A 4 18.11 -80.98 28.07
C LEU A 4 17.29 -80.34 26.92
N LEU A 5 16.32 -81.08 26.39
CA LEU A 5 15.40 -80.58 25.36
C LEU A 5 14.44 -79.50 25.88
N LEU A 6 14.04 -79.56 27.16
CA LEU A 6 13.21 -78.53 27.79
C LEU A 6 13.98 -77.22 28.02
N PHE A 7 15.27 -77.29 28.38
CA PHE A 7 16.11 -76.10 28.54
C PHE A 7 16.43 -75.45 27.18
N LEU A 8 16.62 -76.24 26.13
CA LEU A 8 16.81 -75.73 24.77
C LEU A 8 15.54 -75.09 24.20
N SER A 9 14.35 -75.64 24.45
CA SER A 9 13.09 -75.06 23.95
C SER A 9 12.73 -73.73 24.66
N VAL A 10 12.97 -73.63 25.97
CA VAL A 10 12.76 -72.39 26.74
C VAL A 10 13.79 -71.31 26.35
N SER A 11 15.03 -71.70 26.05
CA SER A 11 16.08 -70.77 25.61
C SER A 11 15.84 -70.23 24.19
N VAL A 12 15.31 -71.06 23.29
CA VAL A 12 14.95 -70.64 21.92
C VAL A 12 13.69 -69.77 21.93
N ALA A 13 12.69 -70.10 22.76
CA ALA A 13 11.47 -69.30 22.89
C ALA A 13 11.75 -67.91 23.49
N THR A 14 12.66 -67.82 24.47
CA THR A 14 13.09 -66.54 25.05
C THR A 14 13.93 -65.70 24.08
N LEU A 15 14.79 -66.33 23.26
CA LEU A 15 15.53 -65.63 22.20
C LEU A 15 14.61 -65.09 21.10
N LEU A 16 13.60 -65.86 20.68
CA LEU A 16 12.61 -65.43 19.68
C LEU A 16 11.71 -64.31 20.21
N HIS A 17 11.32 -64.34 21.49
CA HIS A 17 10.58 -63.24 22.11
C HIS A 17 11.45 -61.97 22.21
N PHE A 18 12.73 -62.10 22.53
CA PHE A 18 13.66 -60.96 22.57
C PHE A 18 13.90 -60.37 21.17
N LEU A 19 14.00 -61.19 20.13
CA LEU A 19 14.14 -60.73 18.73
C LEU A 19 12.86 -60.09 18.17
N LEU A 20 11.67 -60.56 18.58
CA LEU A 20 10.38 -59.92 18.22
C LEU A 20 10.18 -58.59 18.97
N VAL A 21 10.55 -58.51 20.25
CA VAL A 21 10.50 -57.26 21.02
C VAL A 21 11.52 -56.24 20.50
N VAL A 22 12.71 -56.66 20.07
CA VAL A 22 13.71 -55.76 19.43
C VAL A 22 13.25 -55.31 18.03
N SER A 23 12.48 -56.12 17.30
CA SER A 23 11.90 -55.72 16.01
C SER A 23 10.68 -54.80 16.13
N VAL A 24 9.96 -54.84 17.26
CA VAL A 24 8.82 -53.94 17.53
C VAL A 24 9.26 -52.65 18.26
N THR A 25 10.41 -52.65 18.94
CA THR A 25 10.98 -51.47 19.61
C THR A 25 12.06 -50.73 18.81
N THR A 26 12.45 -51.24 17.64
CA THR A 26 12.99 -50.39 16.57
C THR A 26 11.85 -49.66 15.87
N GLY A 27 11.10 -48.89 16.67
CA GLY A 27 10.28 -47.82 16.16
C GLY A 27 11.12 -47.03 15.17
N LEU A 28 10.57 -46.85 13.97
CA LEU A 28 11.04 -45.91 12.96
C LEU A 28 11.64 -44.72 13.70
N LYS A 29 12.98 -44.66 13.77
CA LYS A 29 13.65 -43.43 14.18
C LYS A 29 13.00 -42.38 13.29
N PRO A 30 12.28 -41.39 13.85
CA PRO A 30 11.79 -40.31 13.02
C PRO A 30 13.01 -39.85 12.25
N ARG A 31 12.94 -39.91 10.91
CA ARG A 31 13.99 -39.37 10.05
C ARG A 31 14.34 -38.05 10.70
N LEU A 32 15.57 -37.95 11.23
CA LEU A 32 16.06 -36.73 11.86
C LEU A 32 15.56 -35.60 10.99
N HIS A 33 14.69 -34.75 11.55
CA HIS A 33 14.21 -33.56 10.87
C HIS A 33 15.48 -32.83 10.48
N ARG A 34 15.90 -33.00 9.23
CA ARG A 34 17.08 -32.35 8.68
C ARG A 34 16.83 -30.88 8.92
N ASP A 35 17.71 -30.28 9.69
CA ASP A 35 17.54 -28.95 10.25
C ASP A 35 16.99 -27.99 9.18
N ARG A 36 15.68 -27.71 9.24
CA ARG A 36 14.95 -26.89 8.25
C ARG A 36 15.36 -25.41 8.34
N ARG A 37 16.25 -25.06 9.29
CA ARG A 37 16.72 -23.71 9.63
C ARG A 37 17.45 -22.96 8.52
N ASN A 38 17.74 -23.59 7.37
CA ASN A 38 18.53 -23.00 6.28
C ASN A 38 17.83 -22.94 4.90
N ILE A 39 16.53 -23.24 4.80
CA ILE A 39 15.80 -23.13 3.52
C ILE A 39 14.97 -21.86 3.56
N ARG A 40 15.28 -20.91 2.68
CA ARG A 40 14.45 -19.71 2.49
C ARG A 40 13.03 -20.12 2.07
N PRO A 41 11.98 -19.50 2.62
CA PRO A 41 10.61 -19.87 2.31
C PRO A 41 10.19 -19.44 0.89
N ASN A 42 9.17 -20.10 0.34
CA ASN A 42 8.50 -19.60 -0.85
C ASN A 42 7.62 -18.39 -0.48
N ILE A 43 7.33 -17.56 -1.47
CA ILE A 43 6.51 -16.36 -1.32
C ILE A 43 5.52 -16.32 -2.47
N ILE A 44 4.23 -16.28 -2.15
CA ILE A 44 3.13 -16.12 -3.09
C ILE A 44 2.41 -14.83 -2.73
N LEU A 45 2.40 -13.88 -3.65
CA LEU A 45 1.58 -12.67 -3.54
C LEU A 45 0.36 -12.84 -4.43
N VAL A 46 -0.83 -12.81 -3.82
CA VAL A 46 -2.11 -12.75 -4.52
C VAL A 46 -2.64 -11.33 -4.42
N LEU A 47 -2.90 -10.74 -5.57
CA LEU A 47 -3.31 -9.35 -5.72
C LEU A 47 -4.60 -9.28 -6.54
N THR A 48 -5.60 -8.56 -6.03
CA THR A 48 -6.82 -8.19 -6.75
C THR A 48 -6.78 -6.74 -7.22
N ASP A 49 -7.69 -6.37 -8.13
CA ASP A 49 -7.77 -5.04 -8.73
C ASP A 49 -9.10 -4.38 -8.38
N ASP A 50 -9.09 -3.23 -7.71
CA ASP A 50 -10.30 -2.51 -7.25
C ASP A 50 -11.10 -3.28 -6.17
N GLN A 51 -10.48 -4.02 -5.24
CA GLN A 51 -11.23 -4.73 -4.18
C GLN A 51 -11.28 -3.93 -2.87
N ASP A 52 -12.49 -3.54 -2.49
CA ASP A 52 -12.78 -2.83 -1.24
C ASP A 52 -12.88 -3.76 -0.02
N VAL A 53 -12.87 -3.17 1.17
CA VAL A 53 -13.34 -3.82 2.41
C VAL A 53 -14.75 -3.33 2.76
N GLU A 54 -14.98 -2.03 2.63
CA GLU A 54 -16.17 -1.35 3.14
C GLU A 54 -17.48 -1.73 2.43
N LEU A 55 -17.42 -2.23 1.19
CA LEU A 55 -18.64 -2.54 0.41
C LEU A 55 -18.98 -4.03 0.41
N GLY A 56 -18.31 -4.82 1.25
CA GLY A 56 -18.68 -6.22 1.45
C GLY A 56 -17.95 -7.22 0.54
N SER A 57 -16.83 -6.83 -0.09
CA SER A 57 -16.15 -7.72 -1.05
C SER A 57 -15.61 -9.02 -0.45
N MET A 58 -15.16 -9.02 0.81
CA MET A 58 -14.62 -10.22 1.45
C MET A 58 -15.73 -11.18 1.91
N GLN A 59 -16.95 -10.70 2.12
CA GLN A 59 -18.09 -11.45 2.65
C GLN A 59 -18.58 -12.52 1.67
N VAL A 60 -18.24 -12.39 0.37
CA VAL A 60 -18.53 -13.41 -0.64
C VAL A 60 -17.39 -14.41 -0.82
N MET A 61 -16.20 -14.17 -0.26
CA MET A 61 -14.99 -14.96 -0.48
C MET A 61 -14.71 -15.92 0.67
N ASN A 62 -15.64 -16.84 0.94
CA ASN A 62 -15.59 -17.72 2.11
C ASN A 62 -14.34 -18.61 2.15
N LYS A 63 -13.88 -19.12 1.00
CA LYS A 63 -12.70 -19.99 0.96
C LYS A 63 -11.44 -19.20 1.31
N THR A 64 -11.32 -18.00 0.76
CA THR A 64 -10.22 -17.08 1.01
C THR A 64 -10.17 -16.66 2.47
N ARG A 65 -11.32 -16.30 3.07
CA ARG A 65 -11.41 -15.98 4.50
C ARG A 65 -10.95 -17.15 5.37
N ARG A 66 -11.47 -18.36 5.13
CA ARG A 66 -11.02 -19.57 5.84
C ARG A 66 -9.51 -19.81 5.71
N ILE A 67 -8.96 -19.69 4.50
CA ILE A 67 -7.55 -19.98 4.23
C ILE A 67 -6.61 -18.92 4.85
N MET A 68 -6.99 -17.64 4.72
CA MET A 68 -6.13 -16.49 4.99
C MET A 68 -6.42 -15.79 6.31
N GLU A 69 -7.70 -15.53 6.61
CA GLU A 69 -8.13 -14.82 7.83
C GLU A 69 -8.10 -15.77 9.03
N GLU A 70 -8.78 -16.92 8.93
CA GLU A 70 -8.79 -17.93 10.01
C GLU A 70 -7.46 -18.69 10.05
N GLY A 71 -6.91 -19.01 8.88
CA GLY A 71 -5.67 -19.77 8.75
C GLY A 71 -4.38 -18.94 8.81
N GLY A 72 -4.48 -17.62 8.97
CA GLY A 72 -3.33 -16.70 9.02
C GLY A 72 -3.59 -15.51 9.93
N THR A 73 -2.89 -14.41 9.68
CA THR A 73 -3.07 -13.14 10.39
C THR A 73 -3.71 -12.10 9.47
N SER A 74 -4.70 -11.39 9.99
CA SER A 74 -5.38 -10.27 9.34
C SER A 74 -4.81 -8.94 9.82
N PHE A 75 -4.61 -7.98 8.92
CA PHE A 75 -4.34 -6.59 9.29
C PHE A 75 -5.63 -5.80 9.13
N THR A 76 -6.17 -5.29 10.23
CA THR A 76 -7.45 -4.56 10.21
C THR A 76 -7.31 -3.16 9.65
N ASN A 77 -6.11 -2.58 9.73
CA ASN A 77 -5.82 -1.21 9.32
C ASN A 77 -4.84 -1.19 8.14
N ALA A 78 -5.27 -1.78 7.02
CA ALA A 78 -4.50 -1.84 5.79
C ALA A 78 -4.98 -0.82 4.76
N PHE A 79 -4.07 0.05 4.31
CA PHE A 79 -4.39 1.15 3.41
C PHE A 79 -3.46 1.23 2.21
N VAL A 80 -3.99 1.75 1.10
CA VAL A 80 -3.18 2.12 -0.06
C VAL A 80 -2.83 3.60 0.01
N THR A 81 -1.59 3.91 -0.39
CA THR A 81 -1.09 5.29 -0.39
C THR A 81 -1.67 6.15 -1.52
N THR A 82 -2.22 5.53 -2.56
CA THR A 82 -2.90 6.22 -3.66
C THR A 82 -3.95 5.29 -4.27
N PRO A 83 -5.25 5.61 -4.23
CA PRO A 83 -6.32 4.72 -4.69
C PRO A 83 -6.51 4.75 -6.22
N MET A 84 -5.43 4.43 -6.94
CA MET A 84 -5.34 4.34 -8.40
C MET A 84 -4.37 3.23 -8.80
N CYS A 85 -4.75 2.42 -9.81
CA CYS A 85 -4.02 1.21 -10.21
C CYS A 85 -2.51 1.41 -10.39
N CYS A 86 -2.08 2.23 -11.35
CA CYS A 86 -0.66 2.30 -11.70
C CYS A 86 0.22 2.98 -10.64
N PRO A 87 -0.21 4.11 -10.03
CA PRO A 87 0.46 4.67 -8.86
C PRO A 87 0.60 3.65 -7.73
N SER A 88 -0.50 3.01 -7.33
CA SER A 88 -0.50 2.04 -6.23
C SER A 88 0.40 0.84 -6.51
N ARG A 89 0.29 0.24 -7.69
CA ARG A 89 1.12 -0.90 -8.10
C ARG A 89 2.59 -0.51 -8.22
N SER A 90 2.91 0.72 -8.63
CA SER A 90 4.28 1.25 -8.58
C SER A 90 4.78 1.33 -7.13
N SER A 91 3.95 1.81 -6.21
CA SER A 91 4.26 1.86 -4.78
C SER A 91 4.51 0.46 -4.20
N MET A 92 3.67 -0.52 -4.54
CA MET A 92 3.82 -1.93 -4.12
C MET A 92 5.10 -2.57 -4.65
N LEU A 93 5.45 -2.33 -5.92
CA LEU A 93 6.63 -2.93 -6.55
C LEU A 93 7.93 -2.34 -6.03
N THR A 94 7.94 -1.04 -5.71
CA THR A 94 9.15 -0.28 -5.36
C THR A 94 9.32 -0.03 -3.87
N GLY A 95 8.24 -0.18 -3.07
CA GLY A 95 8.21 0.20 -1.66
C GLY A 95 8.29 1.71 -1.43
N LYS A 96 7.83 2.53 -2.39
CA LYS A 96 7.94 4.00 -2.35
C LYS A 96 6.60 4.69 -2.46
N TYR A 97 6.48 5.86 -1.82
CA TYR A 97 5.35 6.75 -2.02
C TYR A 97 5.34 7.37 -3.42
N VAL A 98 4.17 7.83 -3.84
CA VAL A 98 3.95 8.46 -5.15
C VAL A 98 4.82 9.70 -5.39
N HIS A 99 5.11 10.49 -4.36
CA HIS A 99 6.00 11.64 -4.46
C HIS A 99 7.48 11.28 -4.65
N ASN A 100 7.86 10.02 -4.44
CA ASN A 100 9.24 9.53 -4.60
C ASN A 100 9.45 8.75 -5.90
N HIS A 101 8.43 8.05 -6.42
CA HIS A 101 8.49 7.39 -7.72
C HIS A 101 7.85 8.19 -8.87
N ASN A 102 7.12 9.27 -8.59
CA ASN A 102 6.55 10.19 -9.58
C ASN A 102 5.63 9.51 -10.62
N THR A 103 4.87 8.49 -10.22
CA THR A 103 3.83 7.87 -11.06
C THR A 103 2.48 8.31 -10.54
N TYR A 104 1.96 9.45 -11.01
CA TYR A 104 0.77 10.08 -10.42
C TYR A 104 -0.56 9.57 -10.96
N THR A 105 -0.58 9.04 -12.20
CA THR A 105 -1.82 8.61 -12.86
C THR A 105 -1.61 7.32 -13.66
N ASN A 106 -2.70 6.71 -14.13
CA ASN A 106 -2.63 5.53 -15.00
C ASN A 106 -2.04 5.83 -16.40
N ASN A 107 -1.92 7.10 -16.78
CA ASN A 107 -1.47 7.52 -18.11
C ASN A 107 -0.11 8.23 -18.09
N GLU A 108 0.32 8.73 -16.93
CA GLU A 108 1.53 9.52 -16.79
C GLU A 108 2.59 8.73 -16.05
N ASN A 109 3.73 8.54 -16.72
CA ASN A 109 4.86 7.73 -16.24
C ASN A 109 4.51 6.25 -15.94
N CYS A 110 3.28 5.80 -16.18
CA CYS A 110 2.87 4.41 -16.03
C CYS A 110 3.42 3.54 -17.16
N SER A 111 4.09 2.42 -16.82
CA SER A 111 4.76 1.52 -17.79
C SER A 111 5.71 2.24 -18.77
N SER A 112 6.09 3.48 -18.47
CA SER A 112 6.82 4.34 -19.40
C SER A 112 8.27 3.90 -19.50
N LEU A 113 8.97 4.29 -20.58
CA LEU A 113 10.41 4.06 -20.69
C LEU A 113 11.20 4.68 -19.52
N SER A 114 10.71 5.78 -18.96
CA SER A 114 11.32 6.41 -17.79
C SER A 114 11.19 5.50 -16.56
N TRP A 115 9.96 5.01 -16.31
CA TRP A 115 9.69 4.09 -15.20
C TRP A 115 10.46 2.78 -15.33
N GLN A 116 10.50 2.21 -16.53
CA GLN A 116 11.27 1.00 -16.86
C GLN A 116 12.78 1.16 -16.60
N ARG A 117 13.33 2.35 -16.83
CA ARG A 117 14.76 2.61 -16.61
C ARG A 117 15.09 2.93 -15.15
N GLN A 118 14.21 3.66 -14.46
CA GLN A 118 14.49 4.22 -13.14
C GLN A 118 14.00 3.34 -11.98
N HIS A 119 12.81 2.74 -12.11
CA HIS A 119 12.11 2.07 -11.03
C HIS A 119 12.07 0.56 -11.19
N GLU A 120 11.80 0.05 -12.41
CA GLU A 120 11.71 -1.39 -12.66
C GLU A 120 12.94 -2.20 -12.18
N PRO A 121 14.20 -1.73 -12.38
CA PRO A 121 15.40 -2.44 -11.93
C PRO A 121 15.57 -2.50 -10.40
N LYS A 122 14.75 -1.75 -9.65
CA LYS A 122 14.80 -1.63 -8.18
C LYS A 122 13.55 -2.21 -7.52
N THR A 123 12.75 -2.97 -8.26
CA THR A 123 11.56 -3.62 -7.71
C THR A 123 11.93 -4.84 -6.87
N PHE A 124 11.05 -5.24 -5.94
CA PHE A 124 11.29 -6.44 -5.11
C PHE A 124 11.53 -7.69 -5.97
N GLY A 125 10.88 -7.80 -7.13
CA GLY A 125 11.08 -8.91 -8.07
C GLY A 125 12.52 -9.03 -8.55
N VAL A 126 13.17 -7.91 -8.87
CA VAL A 126 14.59 -7.88 -9.26
C VAL A 126 15.49 -8.26 -8.09
N HIS A 127 15.23 -7.69 -6.91
CA HIS A 127 16.00 -8.02 -5.70
C HIS A 127 15.98 -9.52 -5.40
N LEU A 128 14.79 -10.15 -5.41
CA LEU A 128 14.67 -11.58 -5.12
C LEU A 128 15.28 -12.44 -6.24
N ASN A 129 15.07 -12.10 -7.52
CA ASN A 129 15.65 -12.84 -8.64
C ASN A 129 17.18 -12.94 -8.58
N ASN A 130 17.84 -11.88 -8.12
CA ASN A 130 19.29 -11.82 -7.98
C ASN A 130 19.84 -12.70 -6.84
N THR A 131 18.97 -13.27 -6.01
CA THR A 131 19.35 -14.05 -4.81
C THR A 131 19.07 -15.54 -4.93
N GLY A 132 18.68 -15.99 -6.14
CA GLY A 132 18.46 -17.40 -6.45
C GLY A 132 16.99 -17.85 -6.41
N TYR A 133 16.05 -16.96 -6.07
CA TYR A 133 14.62 -17.24 -6.17
C TYR A 133 14.23 -17.54 -7.63
N ARG A 134 13.28 -18.48 -7.77
CA ARG A 134 12.56 -18.68 -9.03
C ARG A 134 11.39 -17.71 -9.05
N THR A 135 11.52 -16.63 -9.80
CA THR A 135 10.54 -15.55 -9.85
C THR A 135 9.56 -15.71 -11.01
N ALA A 136 8.26 -15.55 -10.74
CA ALA A 136 7.22 -15.57 -11.75
C ALA A 136 6.13 -14.51 -11.52
N PHE A 137 5.52 -14.06 -12.60
CA PHE A 137 4.41 -13.09 -12.56
C PHE A 137 3.29 -13.53 -13.49
N PHE A 138 2.05 -13.47 -13.01
CA PHE A 138 0.85 -13.88 -13.73
C PHE A 138 -0.23 -12.81 -13.62
N GLY A 139 -0.77 -12.33 -14.74
CA GLY A 139 -1.87 -11.37 -14.80
C GLY A 139 -1.44 -9.92 -15.01
N LYS A 140 -2.17 -8.97 -14.41
CA LYS A 140 -1.97 -7.52 -14.64
C LYS A 140 -0.71 -7.00 -13.97
N TYR A 141 0.18 -6.37 -14.75
CA TYR A 141 1.39 -5.74 -14.20
C TYR A 141 1.15 -4.27 -13.81
N LEU A 142 1.22 -3.39 -14.79
CA LEU A 142 0.93 -1.96 -14.73
C LEU A 142 0.04 -1.60 -15.92
N ASN A 143 -0.74 -0.52 -15.81
CA ASN A 143 -1.57 -0.05 -16.93
C ASN A 143 -0.72 0.23 -18.17
N GLU A 144 -1.32 0.04 -19.35
CA GLU A 144 -0.69 0.29 -20.65
C GLU A 144 0.62 -0.49 -20.89
N TYR A 145 0.90 -1.56 -20.14
CA TYR A 145 2.00 -2.46 -20.46
C TYR A 145 1.79 -3.05 -21.87
N ASN A 146 2.70 -2.73 -22.78
CA ASN A 146 2.51 -2.95 -24.21
C ASN A 146 2.90 -4.35 -24.69
N GLY A 147 3.41 -5.21 -23.81
CA GLY A 147 3.82 -6.57 -24.17
C GLY A 147 5.08 -6.67 -25.04
N SER A 148 5.90 -5.61 -25.14
CA SER A 148 7.09 -5.59 -26.02
C SER A 148 8.35 -6.20 -25.40
N TYR A 149 8.39 -6.40 -24.08
CA TYR A 149 9.56 -6.90 -23.34
C TYR A 149 9.10 -7.63 -22.08
N ILE A 150 9.93 -8.47 -21.49
CA ILE A 150 9.67 -9.06 -20.16
C ILE A 150 10.23 -8.11 -19.10
N PRO A 151 9.42 -7.63 -18.13
CA PRO A 151 9.92 -6.80 -17.05
C PRO A 151 11.05 -7.47 -16.27
N ARG A 152 12.07 -6.68 -15.91
CA ARG A 152 13.24 -7.22 -15.21
C ARG A 152 12.82 -7.85 -13.88
N GLY A 153 13.50 -8.92 -13.50
CA GLY A 153 13.27 -9.61 -12.23
C GLY A 153 12.32 -10.80 -12.32
N TRP A 154 11.69 -11.07 -13.47
CA TRP A 154 10.80 -12.21 -13.66
C TRP A 154 11.40 -13.22 -14.63
N ARG A 155 11.64 -14.45 -14.15
CA ARG A 155 12.14 -15.55 -14.99
C ARG A 155 11.03 -16.22 -15.78
N HIS A 156 9.83 -16.23 -15.23
CA HIS A 156 8.64 -16.69 -15.91
C HIS A 156 7.60 -15.56 -15.91
N TRP A 157 7.08 -15.26 -17.08
CA TRP A 157 6.23 -14.10 -17.30
C TRP A 157 4.98 -14.49 -18.07
N VAL A 158 3.82 -14.23 -17.48
CA VAL A 158 2.49 -14.35 -18.08
C VAL A 158 1.77 -13.04 -17.81
N GLY A 159 2.17 -11.98 -18.51
CA GLY A 159 1.67 -10.62 -18.25
C GLY A 159 0.55 -10.22 -19.20
N LEU A 160 -0.54 -9.70 -18.63
CA LEU A 160 -1.66 -9.12 -19.37
C LEU A 160 -1.23 -7.86 -20.10
N ILE A 161 -1.41 -7.84 -21.42
CA ILE A 161 -1.13 -6.67 -22.26
C ILE A 161 -2.28 -5.67 -22.12
N LYS A 162 -1.94 -4.39 -21.89
CA LYS A 162 -2.83 -3.27 -21.58
C LYS A 162 -3.45 -3.32 -20.18
N ASN A 163 -4.79 -3.34 -20.07
CA ASN A 163 -5.54 -3.06 -18.85
C ASN A 163 -6.40 -4.27 -18.45
N SER A 164 -6.95 -4.24 -17.23
CA SER A 164 -7.82 -5.29 -16.67
C SER A 164 -8.96 -5.68 -17.62
N CYS A 165 -9.18 -6.97 -17.76
CA CYS A 165 -10.26 -7.59 -18.54
C CYS A 165 -10.34 -9.08 -18.15
N PHE A 166 -11.41 -9.77 -18.58
CA PHE A 166 -11.61 -11.20 -18.29
C PHE A 166 -11.59 -12.11 -19.52
N TYR A 167 -11.92 -11.56 -20.69
CA TYR A 167 -11.96 -12.23 -22.00
C TYR A 167 -11.41 -11.29 -23.08
N ASN A 168 -11.20 -11.81 -24.29
CA ASN A 168 -10.76 -11.04 -25.48
C ASN A 168 -9.48 -10.23 -25.22
N TYR A 169 -8.46 -10.91 -24.70
CA TYR A 169 -7.20 -10.30 -24.28
C TYR A 169 -5.99 -10.98 -24.90
N THR A 170 -4.83 -10.37 -24.67
CA THR A 170 -3.55 -10.92 -25.08
C THR A 170 -2.61 -11.00 -23.88
N LEU A 171 -1.97 -12.14 -23.71
CA LEU A 171 -0.90 -12.34 -22.74
C LEU A 171 0.45 -12.28 -23.45
N ASN A 172 1.44 -11.66 -22.81
CA ASN A 172 2.83 -11.94 -23.13
C ASN A 172 3.28 -13.11 -22.25
N VAL A 173 3.49 -14.27 -22.88
CA VAL A 173 3.99 -15.50 -22.26
C VAL A 173 5.46 -15.69 -22.62
N ASN A 174 6.36 -15.30 -21.72
CA ASN A 174 7.82 -15.38 -21.89
C ASN A 174 8.32 -14.79 -23.22
N GLY A 175 7.81 -13.62 -23.59
CA GLY A 175 8.17 -12.90 -24.82
C GLY A 175 7.26 -13.21 -26.01
N VAL A 176 6.40 -14.23 -25.92
CA VAL A 176 5.48 -14.62 -27.00
C VAL A 176 4.08 -14.10 -26.71
N ARG A 177 3.48 -13.38 -27.66
CA ARG A 177 2.09 -12.91 -27.54
C ARG A 177 1.14 -14.07 -27.80
N ARG A 178 0.19 -14.30 -26.88
CA ARG A 178 -0.87 -15.30 -27.01
C ARG A 178 -2.22 -14.62 -26.86
N GLU A 179 -3.06 -14.78 -27.86
CA GLU A 179 -4.42 -14.24 -27.87
C GLU A 179 -5.39 -15.24 -27.25
N HIS A 180 -6.31 -14.73 -26.44
CA HIS A 180 -7.40 -15.45 -25.80
C HIS A 180 -8.71 -14.78 -26.19
N ARG A 181 -9.72 -15.59 -26.53
CA ARG A 181 -11.04 -15.10 -26.94
C ARG A 181 -11.99 -15.14 -25.74
N ASP A 182 -13.14 -15.77 -25.90
CA ASP A 182 -14.27 -15.74 -24.96
C ASP A 182 -14.78 -17.16 -24.60
N ARG A 183 -13.98 -18.20 -24.84
CA ARG A 183 -14.40 -19.59 -24.55
C ARG A 183 -14.05 -20.00 -23.13
N TYR A 184 -15.06 -20.15 -22.29
CA TYR A 184 -14.90 -20.70 -20.94
C TYR A 184 -14.76 -22.24 -20.97
N PRO A 185 -13.87 -22.84 -20.15
CA PRO A 185 -12.91 -22.21 -19.22
C PRO A 185 -11.57 -21.81 -19.85
N GLN A 186 -11.30 -22.14 -21.11
CA GLN A 186 -9.95 -22.04 -21.71
C GLN A 186 -9.41 -20.62 -21.81
N ASP A 187 -10.28 -19.62 -21.95
CA ASP A 187 -9.92 -18.23 -22.18
C ASP A 187 -10.23 -17.32 -20.99
N TYR A 188 -10.82 -17.80 -19.90
CA TYR A 188 -11.13 -16.93 -18.77
C TYR A 188 -9.87 -16.58 -17.97
N LEU A 189 -9.53 -15.29 -17.91
CA LEU A 189 -8.21 -14.82 -17.45
C LEU A 189 -7.82 -15.38 -16.08
N THR A 190 -8.73 -15.33 -15.10
CA THR A 190 -8.45 -15.78 -13.73
C THR A 190 -8.04 -17.24 -13.71
N ASP A 191 -8.75 -18.11 -14.43
CA ASP A 191 -8.44 -19.55 -14.47
C ASP A 191 -7.13 -19.82 -15.20
N VAL A 192 -6.89 -19.11 -16.31
CA VAL A 192 -5.64 -19.22 -17.10
C VAL A 192 -4.43 -18.87 -16.23
N ILE A 193 -4.46 -17.73 -15.53
CA ILE A 193 -3.30 -17.30 -14.73
C ILE A 193 -3.10 -18.18 -13.50
N THR A 194 -4.16 -18.70 -12.89
CA THR A 194 -4.07 -19.66 -11.77
C THR A 194 -3.48 -20.98 -12.22
N LEU A 195 -3.93 -21.52 -13.37
CA LEU A 195 -3.42 -22.76 -13.92
C LEU A 195 -1.93 -22.65 -14.32
N GLU A 196 -1.53 -21.56 -14.97
CA GLU A 196 -0.12 -21.33 -15.33
C GLU A 196 0.76 -21.15 -14.08
N ALA A 197 0.25 -20.51 -13.02
CA ALA A 197 0.94 -20.40 -11.74
C ALA A 197 1.17 -21.78 -11.09
N GLN A 198 0.15 -22.63 -11.05
CA GLN A 198 0.26 -23.98 -10.51
C GLN A 198 1.27 -24.83 -11.30
N LYS A 199 1.21 -24.78 -12.65
CA LYS A 199 2.17 -25.47 -13.53
C LYS A 199 3.60 -25.01 -13.24
N PHE A 200 3.82 -23.69 -13.15
CA PHE A 200 5.13 -23.12 -12.86
C PHE A 200 5.64 -23.56 -11.48
N PHE A 201 4.81 -23.53 -10.45
CA PHE A 201 5.20 -23.92 -9.10
C PHE A 201 5.60 -25.40 -9.04
N ARG A 202 4.74 -26.30 -9.53
CA ARG A 202 4.99 -27.76 -9.57
C ARG A 202 6.26 -28.07 -10.37
N ALA A 203 6.43 -27.48 -11.55
CA ALA A 203 7.64 -27.66 -12.36
C ALA A 203 8.89 -27.14 -11.65
N SER A 204 8.80 -25.97 -11.01
CA SER A 204 9.90 -25.37 -10.26
C SER A 204 10.37 -26.26 -9.11
N LYS A 205 9.43 -26.82 -8.35
CA LYS A 205 9.74 -27.73 -7.23
C LYS A 205 10.23 -29.08 -7.69
N ARG A 206 9.73 -29.62 -8.81
CA ARG A 206 10.22 -30.85 -9.41
C ARG A 206 11.67 -30.72 -9.89
N THR A 207 12.01 -29.62 -10.58
CA THR A 207 13.35 -29.44 -11.15
C THR A 207 14.35 -28.89 -10.13
N TYR A 208 13.92 -28.04 -9.20
CA TYR A 208 14.77 -27.39 -8.21
C TYR A 208 14.16 -27.46 -6.80
N PRO A 209 14.14 -28.64 -6.16
CA PRO A 209 13.43 -28.86 -4.88
C PRO A 209 13.84 -27.90 -3.75
N HIS A 210 15.10 -27.45 -3.74
CA HIS A 210 15.64 -26.58 -2.70
C HIS A 210 15.67 -25.10 -3.08
N ARG A 211 15.27 -24.72 -4.29
CA ARG A 211 15.21 -23.30 -4.66
C ARG A 211 13.85 -22.72 -4.27
N PRO A 212 13.83 -21.57 -3.57
CA PRO A 212 12.57 -20.94 -3.19
C PRO A 212 11.90 -20.30 -4.41
N VAL A 213 10.58 -20.25 -4.37
CA VAL A 213 9.75 -19.63 -5.41
C VAL A 213 9.22 -18.29 -4.92
N LEU A 214 9.29 -17.28 -5.78
CA LEU A 214 8.49 -16.05 -5.66
C LEU A 214 7.51 -16.07 -6.83
N MET A 215 6.21 -16.02 -6.56
CA MET A 215 5.25 -15.78 -7.63
C MET A 215 4.21 -14.73 -7.24
N VAL A 216 3.80 -13.93 -8.22
CA VAL A 216 2.73 -12.94 -8.08
C VAL A 216 1.57 -13.34 -8.98
N LEU A 217 0.40 -13.58 -8.39
CA LEU A 217 -0.87 -13.74 -9.10
C LEU A 217 -1.65 -12.44 -8.97
N SER A 218 -1.62 -11.62 -10.02
CA SER A 218 -2.33 -10.35 -10.07
C SER A 218 -3.61 -10.48 -10.89
N HIS A 219 -4.69 -10.85 -10.21
CA HIS A 219 -6.03 -10.96 -10.77
C HIS A 219 -6.58 -9.60 -11.21
N ALA A 220 -7.40 -9.61 -12.27
CA ALA A 220 -8.13 -8.44 -12.75
C ALA A 220 -9.42 -8.19 -11.96
N ALA A 221 -9.95 -9.19 -11.25
CA ALA A 221 -11.16 -9.04 -10.47
C ALA A 221 -10.93 -8.16 -9.22
N PRO A 222 -11.93 -7.37 -8.78
CA PRO A 222 -13.25 -7.15 -9.39
C PRO A 222 -13.34 -5.92 -10.33
N HIS A 223 -12.23 -5.48 -10.93
CA HIS A 223 -12.23 -4.36 -11.88
C HIS A 223 -13.10 -4.66 -13.12
N GLY A 224 -13.63 -3.62 -13.77
CA GLY A 224 -14.44 -3.75 -14.98
C GLY A 224 -13.67 -4.06 -16.28
N PRO A 225 -14.33 -4.57 -17.33
CA PRO A 225 -15.74 -4.98 -17.37
C PRO A 225 -15.99 -6.21 -16.48
N GLU A 226 -17.03 -6.19 -15.65
CA GLU A 226 -17.24 -7.16 -14.58
C GLU A 226 -17.90 -8.47 -15.07
N ASP A 227 -17.23 -9.16 -16.00
CA ASP A 227 -17.69 -10.41 -16.59
C ASP A 227 -17.23 -11.60 -15.74
N SER A 228 -18.14 -12.16 -14.96
CA SER A 228 -17.89 -13.35 -14.15
C SER A 228 -17.78 -14.63 -14.99
N ALA A 229 -17.14 -15.65 -14.43
CA ALA A 229 -17.22 -17.00 -15.00
C ALA A 229 -18.70 -17.45 -15.05
N PRO A 230 -19.13 -18.21 -16.08
CA PRO A 230 -20.55 -18.51 -16.31
C PRO A 230 -21.27 -19.12 -15.11
N GLN A 231 -20.60 -20.00 -14.35
CA GLN A 231 -21.15 -20.66 -13.17
C GLN A 231 -21.45 -19.71 -12.00
N PHE A 232 -20.87 -18.51 -11.98
CA PHE A 232 -21.08 -17.49 -10.94
C PHE A 232 -22.03 -16.38 -11.39
N SER A 233 -22.44 -16.36 -12.66
CA SER A 233 -23.21 -15.26 -13.28
C SER A 233 -24.59 -15.00 -12.66
N THR A 234 -25.15 -15.98 -11.95
CA THR A 234 -26.48 -15.90 -11.30
C THR A 234 -26.41 -15.67 -9.79
N LEU A 235 -25.21 -15.60 -9.20
CA LEU A 235 -25.04 -15.46 -7.76
C LEU A 235 -25.36 -14.04 -7.27
N PHE A 236 -25.72 -13.95 -5.99
CA PHE A 236 -25.97 -12.73 -5.24
C PHE A 236 -27.07 -11.80 -5.82
N PRO A 237 -28.25 -12.31 -6.19
CA PRO A 237 -29.33 -11.48 -6.72
C PRO A 237 -29.72 -10.32 -5.78
N ASN A 238 -29.61 -10.53 -4.46
CA ASN A 238 -30.01 -9.57 -3.43
C ASN A 238 -28.81 -8.90 -2.72
N ALA A 239 -27.65 -8.81 -3.36
CA ALA A 239 -26.48 -8.16 -2.76
C ALA A 239 -26.74 -6.65 -2.51
N SER A 240 -26.67 -6.24 -1.25
CA SER A 240 -26.92 -4.85 -0.84
C SER A 240 -25.83 -4.30 0.09
N HIS A 241 -24.71 -5.00 0.29
CA HIS A 241 -23.64 -4.59 1.21
C HIS A 241 -23.05 -3.21 0.87
N HIS A 242 -23.05 -2.83 -0.40
CA HIS A 242 -22.63 -1.48 -0.83
C HIS A 242 -23.56 -0.34 -0.40
N ILE A 243 -24.77 -0.63 0.13
CA ILE A 243 -25.71 0.37 0.64
C ILE A 243 -25.33 0.73 2.09
N THR A 244 -24.30 1.56 2.22
CA THR A 244 -23.82 2.11 3.50
C THR A 244 -24.54 3.43 3.84
N PRO A 245 -24.40 3.98 5.06
CA PRO A 245 -24.91 5.33 5.36
C PRO A 245 -24.40 6.45 4.45
N SER A 246 -23.22 6.30 3.83
CA SER A 246 -22.72 7.23 2.82
C SER A 246 -23.29 6.99 1.42
N TYR A 247 -24.00 5.88 1.18
CA TYR A 247 -24.64 5.58 -0.10
C TYR A 247 -25.70 6.62 -0.44
N ASN A 248 -25.57 7.24 -1.62
CA ASN A 248 -26.43 8.31 -2.10
C ASN A 248 -26.52 9.54 -1.15
N PHE A 249 -25.57 9.70 -0.23
CA PHE A 249 -25.51 10.86 0.66
C PHE A 249 -24.98 12.06 -0.13
N ALA A 250 -25.86 12.80 -0.81
CA ALA A 250 -25.52 13.94 -1.66
C ALA A 250 -26.67 14.95 -1.70
N PRO A 251 -26.41 16.25 -1.94
CA PRO A 251 -25.09 16.87 -2.17
C PRO A 251 -24.27 17.07 -0.88
N ASN A 252 -22.96 17.28 -1.02
CA ASN A 252 -22.03 17.46 0.11
C ASN A 252 -21.24 18.78 -0.01
N PRO A 253 -21.83 19.92 0.39
CA PRO A 253 -21.18 21.22 0.29
C PRO A 253 -19.95 21.37 1.21
N ASP A 254 -19.90 20.59 2.28
CA ASP A 254 -18.84 20.55 3.29
C ASP A 254 -17.63 19.67 2.87
N LYS A 255 -17.66 19.10 1.67
CA LYS A 255 -16.58 18.25 1.15
C LYS A 255 -15.88 18.90 -0.05
N HIS A 256 -14.85 18.24 -0.57
CA HIS A 256 -14.02 18.70 -1.66
C HIS A 256 -14.79 18.84 -2.98
N TRP A 257 -14.14 19.49 -3.94
CA TRP A 257 -14.73 19.99 -5.17
C TRP A 257 -15.77 19.05 -5.81
N ILE A 258 -15.41 17.80 -6.12
CA ILE A 258 -16.31 16.91 -6.86
C ILE A 258 -17.59 16.61 -6.07
N MET A 259 -17.49 16.48 -4.74
CA MET A 259 -18.61 16.17 -3.84
C MET A 259 -19.65 17.29 -3.76
N ARG A 260 -19.25 18.53 -4.07
CA ARG A 260 -20.15 19.69 -4.09
C ARG A 260 -21.02 19.76 -5.35
N TYR A 261 -20.55 19.18 -6.46
CA TYR A 261 -21.28 19.14 -7.73
C TYR A 261 -22.02 17.84 -7.94
N THR A 262 -21.68 16.79 -7.19
CA THR A 262 -22.43 15.54 -7.18
C THR A 262 -23.76 15.74 -6.46
N GLY A 263 -24.86 15.58 -7.20
CA GLY A 263 -26.20 15.56 -6.64
C GLY A 263 -26.67 14.14 -6.28
N PRO A 264 -27.89 14.01 -5.71
CA PRO A 264 -28.50 12.71 -5.47
C PRO A 264 -28.55 11.86 -6.73
N MET A 265 -28.30 10.56 -6.56
CA MET A 265 -28.46 9.55 -7.59
C MET A 265 -29.90 9.45 -8.07
N LYS A 266 -30.05 9.32 -9.39
CA LYS A 266 -31.33 9.02 -10.04
C LYS A 266 -31.65 7.53 -9.85
N PRO A 267 -32.92 7.09 -9.99
CA PRO A 267 -33.28 5.68 -9.92
C PRO A 267 -32.44 4.78 -10.85
N ILE A 268 -32.12 5.27 -12.06
CA ILE A 268 -31.25 4.54 -13.00
C ILE A 268 -29.82 4.35 -12.49
N HIS A 269 -29.27 5.32 -11.73
CA HIS A 269 -27.95 5.17 -11.12
C HIS A 269 -28.00 4.14 -10.00
N MET A 270 -29.05 4.13 -9.18
CA MET A 270 -29.21 3.16 -8.09
C MET A 270 -29.36 1.72 -8.63
N GLU A 271 -30.13 1.55 -9.70
CA GLU A 271 -30.25 0.25 -10.35
C GLU A 271 -28.91 -0.21 -10.95
N PHE A 272 -28.19 0.72 -11.59
CA PHE A 272 -26.85 0.48 -12.10
C PHE A 272 -25.86 0.06 -10.99
N THR A 273 -25.82 0.77 -9.86
CA THR A 273 -24.92 0.46 -8.74
C THR A 273 -25.23 -0.90 -8.13
N ASN A 274 -26.51 -1.26 -7.98
CA ASN A 274 -26.94 -2.58 -7.52
C ASN A 274 -26.42 -3.70 -8.43
N VAL A 275 -26.62 -3.55 -9.74
CA VAL A 275 -26.15 -4.50 -10.76
C VAL A 275 -24.62 -4.59 -10.77
N LEU A 276 -23.94 -3.45 -10.72
CA LEU A 276 -22.47 -3.39 -10.72
C LEU A 276 -21.89 -4.05 -9.47
N HIS A 277 -22.44 -3.77 -8.28
CA HIS A 277 -22.02 -4.43 -7.05
C HIS A 277 -22.17 -5.95 -7.16
N ARG A 278 -23.32 -6.45 -7.64
CA ARG A 278 -23.53 -7.88 -7.88
C ARG A 278 -22.47 -8.47 -8.80
N LYS A 279 -22.26 -7.88 -9.98
CA LYS A 279 -21.28 -8.37 -10.98
C LYS A 279 -19.86 -8.40 -10.41
N ARG A 280 -19.45 -7.39 -9.65
CA ARG A 280 -18.18 -7.36 -8.92
C ARG A 280 -18.04 -8.56 -7.99
N MET A 281 -19.04 -8.83 -7.14
CA MET A 281 -19.03 -9.98 -6.22
C MET A 281 -18.94 -11.33 -6.96
N GLN A 282 -19.58 -11.45 -8.12
CA GLN A 282 -19.53 -12.68 -8.93
C GLN A 282 -18.13 -12.92 -9.50
N THR A 283 -17.40 -11.88 -9.95
CA THR A 283 -16.02 -12.05 -10.43
C THR A 283 -15.06 -12.47 -9.32
N LEU A 284 -15.30 -12.05 -8.07
CA LEU A 284 -14.51 -12.44 -6.91
C LEU A 284 -14.61 -13.94 -6.59
N GLN A 285 -15.71 -14.61 -6.96
CA GLN A 285 -15.85 -16.06 -6.75
C GLN A 285 -14.76 -16.85 -7.49
N SER A 286 -14.33 -16.38 -8.66
CA SER A 286 -13.22 -17.00 -9.39
C SER A 286 -11.89 -16.83 -8.65
N VAL A 287 -11.68 -15.70 -7.98
CA VAL A 287 -10.50 -15.50 -7.12
C VAL A 287 -10.60 -16.37 -5.87
N ASP A 288 -11.79 -16.52 -5.30
CA ASP A 288 -12.03 -17.39 -4.14
C ASP A 288 -11.73 -18.86 -4.45
N HIS A 289 -12.10 -19.33 -5.64
CA HIS A 289 -11.74 -20.65 -6.13
C HIS A 289 -10.24 -20.77 -6.44
N SER A 290 -9.63 -19.74 -7.04
CA SER A 290 -8.17 -19.68 -7.26
C SER A 290 -7.37 -19.82 -5.96
N MET A 291 -7.82 -19.18 -4.88
CA MET A 291 -7.18 -19.29 -3.56
C MET A 291 -7.22 -20.72 -3.02
N GLU A 292 -8.35 -21.41 -3.16
CA GLU A 292 -8.49 -22.82 -2.79
C GLU A 292 -7.54 -23.70 -3.61
N GLN A 293 -7.49 -23.53 -4.93
CA GLN A 293 -6.60 -24.27 -5.82
C GLN A 293 -5.11 -24.05 -5.49
N LEU A 294 -4.71 -22.82 -5.14
CA LEU A 294 -3.35 -22.54 -4.70
C LEU A 294 -3.03 -23.22 -3.37
N TYR A 295 -3.96 -23.16 -2.42
CA TYR A 295 -3.81 -23.80 -1.12
C TYR A 295 -3.69 -25.32 -1.25
N GLU A 296 -4.57 -25.96 -2.01
CA GLU A 296 -4.55 -27.40 -2.27
C GLU A 296 -3.25 -27.83 -2.95
N MET A 297 -2.79 -27.08 -3.96
CA MET A 297 -1.49 -27.34 -4.59
C MET A 297 -0.33 -27.33 -3.57
N LEU A 298 -0.34 -26.40 -2.62
CA LEU A 298 0.70 -26.32 -1.58
C LEU A 298 0.60 -27.49 -0.58
N VAL A 299 -0.62 -27.93 -0.25
CA VAL A 299 -0.85 -29.12 0.58
C VAL A 299 -0.33 -30.37 -0.13
N GLU A 300 -0.75 -30.59 -1.38
CA GLU A 300 -0.35 -31.73 -2.21
C GLU A 300 1.17 -31.83 -2.40
N THR A 301 1.83 -30.68 -2.56
CA THR A 301 3.28 -30.62 -2.75
C THR A 301 4.07 -30.64 -1.43
N GLY A 302 3.40 -30.58 -0.28
CA GLY A 302 4.04 -30.52 1.04
C GLY A 302 4.82 -29.21 1.29
N GLU A 303 4.47 -28.14 0.59
CA GLU A 303 5.15 -26.84 0.63
C GLU A 303 4.39 -25.79 1.45
N LEU A 304 3.18 -26.09 1.93
CA LEU A 304 2.33 -25.15 2.68
C LEU A 304 3.06 -24.54 3.89
N ASP A 305 3.70 -25.36 4.71
CA ASP A 305 4.39 -24.91 5.94
C ASP A 305 5.66 -24.09 5.66
N ASN A 306 6.15 -24.08 4.42
CA ASN A 306 7.34 -23.36 3.99
C ASN A 306 7.01 -22.21 3.02
N THR A 307 5.74 -21.81 2.94
CA THR A 307 5.28 -20.80 1.99
C THR A 307 4.55 -19.68 2.70
N TYR A 308 5.02 -18.45 2.51
CA TYR A 308 4.24 -17.27 2.82
C TYR A 308 3.25 -16.99 1.68
N ILE A 309 1.97 -16.87 2.03
CA ILE A 309 0.92 -16.38 1.14
C ILE A 309 0.52 -15.00 1.65
N ILE A 310 0.57 -13.99 0.79
CA ILE A 310 0.12 -12.63 1.07
C ILE A 310 -1.05 -12.34 0.15
N TYR A 311 -2.19 -11.94 0.70
CA TYR A 311 -3.38 -11.56 -0.07
C TYR A 311 -3.71 -10.09 0.16
N THR A 312 -3.82 -9.30 -0.89
CA THR A 312 -4.23 -7.89 -0.80
C THR A 312 -4.84 -7.36 -2.10
N SER A 313 -5.22 -6.07 -2.11
CA SER A 313 -5.72 -5.36 -3.29
C SER A 313 -4.84 -4.15 -3.63
N ASP A 314 -4.85 -3.72 -4.89
CA ASP A 314 -4.13 -2.51 -5.29
C ASP A 314 -4.84 -1.23 -4.83
N HIS A 315 -6.14 -1.25 -4.61
CA HIS A 315 -6.94 -0.23 -3.92
C HIS A 315 -8.42 -0.67 -3.84
N GLY A 316 -9.22 0.09 -3.09
CA GLY A 316 -10.66 -0.10 -2.99
C GLY A 316 -11.44 0.49 -4.16
N TYR A 317 -12.74 0.72 -3.95
CA TYR A 317 -13.67 1.21 -4.97
C TYR A 317 -14.92 1.81 -4.34
N HIS A 318 -15.63 2.67 -5.07
CA HIS A 318 -16.95 3.16 -4.67
C HIS A 318 -18.02 2.91 -5.73
N ILE A 319 -19.23 2.67 -5.24
CA ILE A 319 -20.43 2.38 -6.02
C ILE A 319 -21.64 3.02 -5.32
N GLY A 320 -21.81 4.32 -5.54
CA GLY A 320 -22.91 5.12 -4.99
C GLY A 320 -22.59 5.94 -3.75
N GLN A 321 -21.43 5.73 -3.11
CA GLN A 321 -21.00 6.53 -1.94
C GLN A 321 -20.92 8.02 -2.31
N PHE A 322 -21.51 8.86 -1.48
CA PHE A 322 -21.65 10.31 -1.69
C PHE A 322 -22.27 10.71 -3.04
N GLY A 323 -23.12 9.84 -3.61
CA GLY A 323 -23.74 10.03 -4.92
C GLY A 323 -22.83 9.72 -6.11
N LEU A 324 -21.58 9.29 -5.88
CA LEU A 324 -20.65 8.90 -6.93
C LEU A 324 -21.07 7.55 -7.52
N VAL A 325 -21.61 7.55 -8.74
CA VAL A 325 -22.18 6.35 -9.36
C VAL A 325 -21.18 5.19 -9.44
N LYS A 326 -19.93 5.45 -9.82
CA LYS A 326 -18.83 4.47 -9.77
C LYS A 326 -17.48 5.16 -9.87
N GLY A 327 -16.46 4.56 -9.30
CA GLY A 327 -15.10 5.02 -9.53
C GLY A 327 -14.14 4.67 -8.39
N LYS A 328 -13.05 5.44 -8.40
CA LYS A 328 -11.96 5.41 -7.44
C LYS A 328 -11.31 6.80 -7.38
N SER A 329 -10.19 6.94 -6.68
CA SER A 329 -9.43 8.20 -6.51
C SER A 329 -9.88 9.10 -5.35
N MET A 330 -10.77 8.65 -4.46
CA MET A 330 -11.20 9.42 -3.29
C MET A 330 -10.38 9.05 -2.04
N PRO A 331 -10.18 9.99 -1.10
CA PRO A 331 -9.39 9.74 0.09
C PRO A 331 -10.10 8.89 1.17
N TYR A 332 -11.37 8.53 0.95
CA TYR A 332 -12.22 7.89 1.94
C TYR A 332 -11.97 6.38 2.05
N GLU A 333 -12.31 5.78 3.20
CA GLU A 333 -12.03 4.37 3.55
C GLU A 333 -12.46 3.37 2.47
N PHE A 334 -13.56 3.60 1.75
CA PHE A 334 -14.02 2.71 0.68
C PHE A 334 -13.05 2.59 -0.51
N ASP A 335 -12.24 3.63 -0.78
CA ASP A 335 -11.26 3.67 -1.87
C ASP A 335 -9.84 3.31 -1.38
N ILE A 336 -9.51 3.65 -0.14
CA ILE A 336 -8.15 3.48 0.39
C ILE A 336 -7.95 2.23 1.25
N ARG A 337 -8.98 1.70 1.90
CA ARG A 337 -8.87 0.53 2.78
C ARG A 337 -9.01 -0.75 1.96
N VAL A 338 -8.05 -1.66 2.12
CA VAL A 338 -7.96 -2.90 1.33
C VAL A 338 -7.84 -4.12 2.23
N PRO A 339 -8.27 -5.31 1.79
CA PRO A 339 -7.95 -6.54 2.50
C PRO A 339 -6.43 -6.72 2.55
N PHE A 340 -5.92 -7.21 3.68
CA PHE A 340 -4.50 -7.55 3.82
C PHE A 340 -4.34 -8.70 4.80
N PHE A 341 -3.97 -9.87 4.28
CA PHE A 341 -3.78 -11.08 5.05
C PHE A 341 -2.42 -11.68 4.76
N ILE A 342 -1.79 -12.25 5.78
CA ILE A 342 -0.57 -13.03 5.63
C ILE A 342 -0.76 -14.39 6.31
N ARG A 343 -0.42 -15.46 5.60
CA ARG A 343 -0.31 -16.82 6.13
C ARG A 343 1.10 -17.32 5.85
N GLY A 344 1.70 -18.07 6.77
CA GLY A 344 2.97 -18.72 6.50
C GLY A 344 3.67 -19.26 7.75
N PRO A 345 4.95 -19.66 7.61
CA PRO A 345 5.78 -20.07 8.73
C PRO A 345 5.78 -19.03 9.86
N ASN A 346 5.61 -19.45 11.11
CA ASN A 346 5.62 -18.58 12.30
C ASN A 346 4.58 -17.45 12.28
N VAL A 347 3.55 -17.52 11.43
CA VAL A 347 2.43 -16.57 11.43
C VAL A 347 1.30 -17.16 12.27
N GLN A 348 0.80 -16.39 13.22
CA GLN A 348 -0.30 -16.84 14.08
C GLN A 348 -1.60 -16.95 13.28
N GLN A 349 -2.33 -18.04 13.49
CA GLN A 349 -3.64 -18.30 12.86
C GLN A 349 -4.75 -17.58 13.63
N GLY A 350 -5.73 -17.04 12.92
CA GLY A 350 -6.88 -16.31 13.47
C GLY A 350 -6.52 -15.02 14.20
N HIS A 351 -5.28 -14.54 14.07
CA HIS A 351 -4.80 -13.36 14.76
C HIS A 351 -5.15 -12.09 13.96
N SER A 352 -5.31 -10.97 14.68
CA SER A 352 -5.58 -9.67 14.07
C SER A 352 -4.59 -8.63 14.57
N VAL A 353 -3.97 -7.92 13.63
CA VAL A 353 -2.96 -6.90 13.86
C VAL A 353 -3.60 -5.53 13.62
N PRO A 354 -3.75 -4.67 14.66
CA PRO A 354 -4.35 -3.34 14.53
C PRO A 354 -3.38 -2.27 14.03
N GLU A 355 -2.08 -2.53 13.97
CA GLU A 355 -1.09 -1.59 13.44
C GLU A 355 -1.37 -1.26 11.97
N ILE A 356 -1.13 0.00 11.59
CA ILE A 356 -1.28 0.45 10.21
C ILE A 356 -0.25 -0.27 9.33
N VAL A 357 -0.73 -0.85 8.24
CA VAL A 357 0.09 -1.36 7.14
C VAL A 357 -0.28 -0.65 5.84
N LEU A 358 0.73 -0.33 5.04
CA LEU A 358 0.56 0.33 3.76
C LEU A 358 1.00 -0.57 2.60
N ASN A 359 0.47 -0.30 1.41
CA ASN A 359 0.89 -1.00 0.18
C ASN A 359 2.41 -0.87 -0.12
N ILE A 360 3.07 0.19 0.36
CA ILE A 360 4.54 0.38 0.26
C ILE A 360 5.33 -0.54 1.20
N ASP A 361 4.71 -1.12 2.22
CA ASP A 361 5.36 -2.03 3.18
C ASP A 361 5.52 -3.44 2.59
N LEU A 362 4.84 -3.73 1.48
CA LEU A 362 4.87 -5.03 0.82
C LEU A 362 6.27 -5.39 0.30
N ALA A 363 6.91 -4.48 -0.44
CA ALA A 363 8.24 -4.71 -0.99
C ALA A 363 9.30 -5.01 0.11
N PRO A 364 9.47 -4.18 1.16
CA PRO A 364 10.41 -4.49 2.23
C PRO A 364 10.02 -5.76 3.01
N THR A 365 8.72 -6.06 3.19
CA THR A 365 8.28 -7.31 3.84
C THR A 365 8.66 -8.54 3.03
N ILE A 366 8.45 -8.55 1.71
CA ILE A 366 8.86 -9.65 0.82
C ILE A 366 10.39 -9.85 0.84
N MET A 367 11.15 -8.75 0.89
CA MET A 367 12.60 -8.82 1.01
C MET A 367 13.05 -9.39 2.36
N ASP A 368 12.42 -8.97 3.45
CA ASP A 368 12.69 -9.45 4.80
C ASP A 368 12.39 -10.96 4.96
N ILE A 369 11.24 -11.42 4.41
CA ILE A 369 10.91 -12.86 4.34
C ILE A 369 11.99 -13.66 3.59
N ALA A 370 12.59 -13.07 2.55
CA ALA A 370 13.68 -13.68 1.79
C ALA A 370 15.06 -13.58 2.50
N GLY A 371 15.13 -12.95 3.67
CA GLY A 371 16.36 -12.72 4.44
C GLY A 371 17.25 -11.63 3.83
N LEU A 372 16.66 -10.65 3.14
CA LEU A 372 17.36 -9.53 2.51
C LEU A 372 17.10 -8.25 3.29
N ASP A 373 18.15 -7.45 3.49
CA ASP A 373 18.01 -6.11 4.06
C ASP A 373 17.38 -5.17 3.01
N PRO A 374 16.22 -4.54 3.27
CA PRO A 374 15.60 -3.60 2.34
C PRO A 374 16.51 -2.39 2.06
N PRO A 375 16.60 -1.91 0.80
CA PRO A 375 17.34 -0.71 0.46
C PRO A 375 16.88 0.52 1.25
N SER A 376 17.83 1.39 1.62
CA SER A 376 17.53 2.59 2.42
C SER A 376 16.64 3.61 1.72
N ASP A 377 16.47 3.50 0.39
CA ASP A 377 15.64 4.37 -0.42
C ASP A 377 14.20 3.87 -0.61
N MET A 378 13.85 2.70 -0.05
CA MET A 378 12.45 2.30 0.16
C MET A 378 11.87 3.09 1.33
N ASP A 379 10.63 3.55 1.18
CA ASP A 379 9.94 4.38 2.17
C ASP A 379 9.20 3.52 3.21
N GLY A 380 8.66 2.38 2.78
CA GLY A 380 7.93 1.43 3.63
C GLY A 380 8.83 0.69 4.62
N LYS A 381 8.18 -0.07 5.52
CA LYS A 381 8.81 -0.87 6.56
C LYS A 381 8.27 -2.30 6.52
N SER A 382 9.13 -3.29 6.78
CA SER A 382 8.69 -4.68 6.89
C SER A 382 7.69 -4.86 8.04
N VAL A 383 6.58 -5.56 7.77
CA VAL A 383 5.59 -5.98 8.78
C VAL A 383 5.83 -7.39 9.30
N LEU A 384 6.88 -8.09 8.85
CA LEU A 384 7.19 -9.43 9.31
C LEU A 384 7.35 -9.49 10.84
N GLY A 385 7.95 -8.44 11.42
CA GLY A 385 8.08 -8.26 12.86
C GLY A 385 6.80 -7.86 13.59
N LEU A 386 5.62 -7.90 12.96
CA LEU A 386 4.31 -7.83 13.61
C LEU A 386 3.59 -9.19 13.60
N LEU A 387 4.06 -10.14 12.79
CA LEU A 387 3.44 -11.44 12.58
C LEU A 387 3.93 -12.53 13.53
N VAL A 388 5.14 -12.36 14.08
CA VAL A 388 5.78 -13.35 14.94
C VAL A 388 5.19 -13.23 16.35
N PRO A 389 4.64 -14.30 16.94
CA PRO A 389 4.19 -14.29 18.32
C PRO A 389 5.31 -13.83 19.26
N GLY A 390 5.08 -12.74 20.00
CA GLY A 390 6.10 -12.12 20.84
C GLY A 390 6.86 -10.93 20.22
N SER A 391 6.51 -10.53 18.99
CA SER A 391 7.06 -9.35 18.29
C SER A 391 6.29 -8.04 18.53
N THR A 392 5.65 -7.92 19.70
CA THR A 392 5.70 -6.62 20.38
C THR A 392 7.17 -6.35 20.65
N GLY A 393 7.78 -5.44 19.86
CA GLY A 393 9.23 -5.27 19.77
C GLY A 393 9.96 -5.44 21.09
N ASN A 394 11.03 -6.22 21.09
CA ASN A 394 11.94 -6.46 22.22
C ASN A 394 11.28 -6.20 23.59
N ARG A 395 10.57 -7.20 24.11
CA ARG A 395 10.02 -7.18 25.48
C ARG A 395 11.08 -6.88 26.55
N CYS A 396 12.37 -6.89 26.18
CA CYS A 396 13.50 -6.38 26.94
C CYS A 396 14.16 -5.18 26.22
N VAL A 397 14.21 -4.02 26.87
CA VAL A 397 14.93 -2.84 26.38
C VAL A 397 16.21 -2.60 27.17
N ILE A 398 17.29 -2.19 26.49
CA ILE A 398 18.49 -1.68 27.14
C ILE A 398 18.25 -0.20 27.44
N LEU A 399 18.19 0.15 28.71
CA LEU A 399 18.05 1.52 29.19
C LEU A 399 19.36 2.29 28.97
N SER A 400 19.29 3.61 28.97
CA SER A 400 20.44 4.51 28.76
C SER A 400 21.58 4.30 29.76
N ASN A 401 21.31 3.70 30.92
CA ASN A 401 22.29 3.32 31.93
C ASN A 401 22.90 1.91 31.73
N SER A 402 22.71 1.29 30.57
CA SER A 402 23.14 -0.09 30.24
C SER A 402 22.46 -1.21 31.07
N SER A 403 21.40 -0.90 31.81
CA SER A 403 20.57 -1.93 32.46
C SER A 403 19.50 -2.48 31.51
N VAL A 404 19.08 -3.71 31.72
CA VAL A 404 18.08 -4.39 30.88
C VAL A 404 16.74 -4.42 31.61
N SER A 405 15.70 -3.88 31.00
CA SER A 405 14.33 -3.89 31.53
C SER A 405 13.44 -4.76 30.66
N CYS A 406 12.91 -5.85 31.22
CA CYS A 406 12.02 -6.78 30.53
C CYS A 406 10.59 -6.73 31.06
N ASP A 407 9.61 -7.05 30.20
CA ASP A 407 8.21 -7.26 30.60
C ASP A 407 8.13 -8.35 31.69
N THR A 408 7.52 -8.01 32.82
CA THR A 408 7.30 -8.91 33.96
C THR A 408 6.58 -10.21 33.60
N ARG A 409 5.76 -10.22 32.54
CA ARG A 409 5.06 -11.44 32.05
C ARG A 409 6.03 -12.49 31.55
N LEU A 410 7.19 -12.07 31.02
CA LEU A 410 8.25 -12.95 30.53
C LEU A 410 8.80 -13.87 31.63
N TYR A 411 8.80 -13.42 32.88
CA TYR A 411 9.31 -14.19 34.02
C TYR A 411 8.26 -15.07 34.70
N ARG A 412 6.98 -14.94 34.31
CA ARG A 412 5.88 -15.72 34.90
C ARG A 412 5.66 -17.06 34.20
N ASN A 413 6.08 -17.20 32.94
CA ASN A 413 5.91 -18.41 32.15
C ASN A 413 7.27 -18.95 31.67
N LEU A 414 7.63 -20.15 32.12
CA LEU A 414 8.91 -20.78 31.79
C LEU A 414 9.08 -21.04 30.29
N GLN A 415 7.99 -21.34 29.58
CA GLN A 415 8.05 -21.61 28.14
C GLN A 415 8.29 -20.31 27.36
N GLU A 416 7.57 -19.23 27.70
CA GLU A 416 7.79 -17.90 27.09
C GLU A 416 9.20 -17.37 27.35
N TRP A 417 9.73 -17.59 28.55
CA TRP A 417 11.12 -17.21 28.86
C TRP A 417 12.13 -17.98 27.99
N LYS A 418 11.95 -19.30 27.83
CA LYS A 418 12.81 -20.14 26.99
C LYS A 418 12.76 -19.71 25.53
N ASP A 419 11.55 -19.48 25.01
CA ASP A 419 11.34 -19.08 23.62
C ASP A 419 11.94 -17.69 23.34
N HIS A 420 11.79 -16.75 24.28
CA HIS A 420 12.38 -15.42 24.17
C HIS A 420 13.91 -15.44 24.26
N LYS A 421 14.47 -16.24 25.20
CA LYS A 421 15.92 -16.43 25.30
C LYS A 421 16.49 -17.00 24.01
N LEU A 422 15.87 -18.06 23.47
CA LEU A 422 16.29 -18.67 22.20
C LEU A 422 16.22 -17.67 21.03
N THR A 423 15.22 -16.80 21.03
CA THR A 423 15.08 -15.73 20.02
C THR A 423 16.24 -14.72 20.13
N VAL A 424 16.59 -14.28 21.34
CA VAL A 424 17.71 -13.37 21.58
C VAL A 424 19.04 -14.02 21.19
N ASP A 425 19.26 -15.28 21.58
CA ASP A 425 20.47 -16.05 21.23
C ASP A 425 20.61 -16.15 19.70
N HIS A 426 19.52 -16.43 18.98
CA HIS A 426 19.52 -16.48 17.53
C HIS A 426 19.81 -15.13 16.86
N GLN A 427 19.29 -14.02 17.42
CA GLN A 427 19.62 -12.68 16.94
C GLN A 427 21.11 -12.35 17.13
N ILE A 428 21.69 -12.74 18.28
CA ILE A 428 23.13 -12.57 18.56
C ILE A 428 23.96 -13.32 17.52
N GLU A 429 23.66 -14.60 17.27
CA GLU A 429 24.37 -15.41 16.27
C GLU A 429 24.27 -14.81 14.86
N THR A 430 23.08 -14.35 14.48
CA THR A 430 22.83 -13.73 13.18
C THR A 430 23.64 -12.45 13.01
N LEU A 431 23.67 -11.58 14.03
CA LEU A 431 24.45 -10.35 14.02
C LEU A 431 25.95 -10.60 14.02
N GLN A 432 26.42 -11.60 14.77
CA GLN A 432 27.83 -12.02 14.75
C GLN A 432 28.25 -12.52 13.36
N SER A 433 27.39 -13.29 12.69
CA SER A 433 27.60 -13.72 11.30
C SER A 433 27.65 -12.53 10.34
N LYS A 434 26.73 -11.55 10.47
CA LYS A 434 26.76 -10.30 9.69
C LYS A 434 28.06 -9.52 9.92
N ILE A 435 28.51 -9.39 11.17
CA ILE A 435 29.77 -8.72 11.51
C ILE A 435 30.96 -9.45 10.88
N LYS A 436 30.99 -10.80 10.90
CA LYS A 436 32.03 -11.60 10.27
C LYS A 436 32.09 -11.34 8.76
N ASN A 437 30.96 -11.38 8.07
CA ASN A 437 30.87 -11.11 6.63
C ASN A 437 31.36 -9.69 6.30
N LEU A 438 30.95 -8.68 7.08
CA LEU A 438 31.41 -7.30 6.89
C LEU A 438 32.92 -7.14 7.17
N ARG A 439 33.48 -7.90 8.11
CA ARG A 439 34.94 -7.93 8.34
C ARG A 439 35.69 -8.50 7.14
N GLU A 440 35.16 -9.53 6.48
CA GLU A 440 35.73 -10.09 5.24
C GLU A 440 35.66 -9.09 4.09
N VAL A 441 34.52 -8.43 3.88
CA VAL A 441 34.37 -7.36 2.88
C VAL A 441 35.35 -6.23 3.15
N ARG A 442 35.48 -5.77 4.40
CA ARG A 442 36.46 -4.76 4.81
C ARG A 442 37.90 -5.24 4.54
N GLY A 443 38.19 -6.51 4.78
CA GLY A 443 39.49 -7.12 4.47
C GLY A 443 39.79 -7.14 2.98
N HIS A 444 38.80 -7.46 2.15
CA HIS A 444 38.89 -7.42 0.70
C HIS A 444 39.13 -5.99 0.19
N LEU A 445 38.37 -5.01 0.69
CA LEU A 445 38.53 -3.59 0.34
C LEU A 445 39.89 -3.02 0.77
N LYS A 446 40.48 -3.53 1.87
CA LYS A 446 41.85 -3.18 2.27
C LYS A 446 42.92 -3.74 1.31
N LYS A 447 42.68 -4.92 0.72
CA LYS A 447 43.61 -5.58 -0.22
C LYS A 447 43.47 -5.05 -1.65
N ALA A 448 42.25 -4.75 -2.08
CA ALA A 448 41.92 -4.20 -3.39
C ALA A 448 41.97 -2.65 -3.41
N ARG A 449 42.89 -2.04 -2.66
CA ARG A 449 43.07 -0.59 -2.62
C ARG A 449 43.62 -0.12 -3.97
N PRO A 450 42.93 0.74 -4.73
CA PRO A 450 43.44 1.26 -5.99
C PRO A 450 44.75 2.04 -5.75
N LEU A 451 45.78 1.77 -6.56
CA LEU A 451 46.99 2.58 -6.60
C LEU A 451 46.68 3.94 -7.23
N ARG A 452 47.32 4.98 -6.68
CA ARG A 452 47.03 6.41 -6.81
C ARG A 452 46.59 6.84 -8.21
N CYS A 453 45.47 7.56 -8.27
CA CYS A 453 45.13 8.41 -9.40
C CYS A 453 45.99 9.67 -9.31
N ASP A 454 46.96 9.80 -10.23
CA ASP A 454 47.82 10.97 -10.37
C ASP A 454 47.10 12.00 -11.24
N CYS A 455 46.47 12.98 -10.60
CA CYS A 455 45.80 14.09 -11.28
C CYS A 455 46.81 15.21 -11.52
N SER A 456 47.59 15.14 -12.59
CA SER A 456 48.29 16.30 -13.16
C SER A 456 48.68 16.10 -14.63
N ARG A 457 48.32 17.11 -15.44
CA ARG A 457 48.69 17.38 -16.85
C ARG A 457 48.11 16.46 -17.94
N ARG A 458 47.13 17.02 -18.67
CA ARG A 458 47.34 17.44 -20.08
C ARG A 458 46.27 18.46 -20.49
N LEU A 459 46.71 19.71 -20.52
CA LEU A 459 46.06 20.81 -21.23
C LEU A 459 46.71 20.92 -22.62
N SER A 460 45.93 21.45 -23.56
CA SER A 460 46.24 21.87 -24.94
C SER A 460 46.15 20.81 -26.04
N LYS A 461 45.02 20.82 -26.75
CA LYS A 461 44.88 21.48 -28.06
C LYS A 461 43.47 21.23 -28.60
N LEU A 462 42.67 22.29 -28.70
CA LEU A 462 41.90 22.55 -29.92
C LEU A 462 41.53 24.04 -29.97
N LYS A 463 42.02 24.71 -31.02
CA LYS A 463 41.73 26.12 -31.34
C LYS A 463 40.28 26.28 -31.82
N ASN A 464 39.67 27.36 -31.36
CA ASN A 464 38.68 28.23 -32.01
C ASN A 464 37.89 27.66 -33.21
N LYS A 465 36.58 27.46 -32.99
CA LYS A 465 35.55 28.02 -33.86
C LYS A 465 34.41 28.59 -32.99
N LEU A 466 34.26 29.90 -33.06
CA LEU A 466 33.12 30.66 -32.56
C LEU A 466 31.95 30.47 -33.55
N HIS A 467 30.74 30.16 -33.06
CA HIS A 467 29.46 30.54 -33.65
C HIS A 467 28.29 30.26 -32.66
N PRO A 468 27.12 30.89 -32.84
CA PRO A 468 26.48 31.70 -31.82
C PRO A 468 25.44 30.95 -30.98
N PHE A 469 25.12 31.56 -29.83
CA PHE A 469 23.93 31.32 -29.02
C PHE A 469 22.68 31.01 -29.87
N ARG A 470 22.09 29.83 -29.64
CA ARG A 470 20.66 29.56 -29.91
C ARG A 470 20.05 28.83 -28.72
N GLY A 471 19.64 29.61 -27.73
CA GLY A 471 18.48 29.28 -26.90
C GLY A 471 17.20 29.32 -27.75
N ALA A 472 16.12 28.75 -27.20
CA ALA A 472 14.77 28.65 -27.80
C ALA A 472 14.56 27.49 -28.80
N SER A 473 14.54 26.25 -28.29
CA SER A 473 13.94 25.11 -29.03
C SER A 473 13.19 24.12 -28.12
N LYS A 474 13.63 23.91 -26.87
CA LYS A 474 12.95 23.00 -25.92
C LYS A 474 11.51 23.43 -25.56
N GLY A 475 11.26 24.73 -25.35
CA GLY A 475 9.91 25.21 -25.02
C GLY A 475 8.91 25.14 -26.17
N LYS A 476 9.37 25.15 -27.44
CA LYS A 476 8.47 25.15 -28.61
C LYS A 476 7.88 23.76 -28.85
N LEU A 477 8.64 22.70 -28.59
CA LEU A 477 8.18 21.32 -28.75
C LEU A 477 7.15 20.93 -27.66
N GLU A 478 7.42 21.30 -26.40
CA GLU A 478 6.45 21.12 -25.29
C GLU A 478 5.18 21.94 -25.49
N TRP A 479 5.31 23.19 -25.97
CA TRP A 479 4.16 24.03 -26.29
C TRP A 479 3.34 23.46 -27.45
N LEU A 480 4.00 22.94 -28.50
CA LEU A 480 3.32 22.27 -29.62
C LEU A 480 2.59 20.99 -29.18
N GLU A 481 3.17 20.19 -28.28
CA GLU A 481 2.49 19.02 -27.71
C GLU A 481 1.29 19.42 -26.82
N MET A 482 1.44 20.44 -25.98
CA MET A 482 0.33 21.00 -25.18
C MET A 482 -0.78 21.56 -26.07
N GLU A 483 -0.43 22.28 -27.13
CA GLU A 483 -1.37 22.85 -28.09
C GLU A 483 -2.06 21.76 -28.92
N GLN A 484 -1.36 20.69 -29.30
CA GLN A 484 -1.97 19.51 -29.92
C GLN A 484 -2.93 18.78 -28.97
N ARG A 485 -2.58 18.63 -27.68
CA ARG A 485 -3.48 18.08 -26.66
C ARG A 485 -4.71 18.97 -26.47
N ARG A 486 -4.52 20.29 -26.43
CA ARG A 486 -5.61 21.29 -26.35
C ARG A 486 -6.52 21.22 -27.57
N ARG A 487 -5.98 21.17 -28.78
CA ARG A 487 -6.75 21.01 -30.04
C ARG A 487 -7.48 19.66 -30.11
N LYS A 488 -6.87 18.57 -29.63
CA LYS A 488 -7.55 17.27 -29.50
C LYS A 488 -8.71 17.34 -28.49
N LYS A 489 -8.53 18.01 -27.35
CA LYS A 489 -9.61 18.26 -26.36
C LYS A 489 -10.74 19.10 -26.99
N ILE A 490 -10.41 20.19 -27.69
CA ILE A 490 -11.38 21.06 -28.36
C ILE A 490 -12.12 20.30 -29.47
N ARG A 491 -11.44 19.50 -30.30
CA ARG A 491 -12.10 18.68 -31.33
C ARG A 491 -13.04 17.63 -30.74
N LYS A 492 -12.65 16.99 -29.64
CA LYS A 492 -13.53 16.07 -28.89
C LYS A 492 -14.74 16.81 -28.32
N MET A 493 -14.53 18.01 -27.76
CA MET A 493 -15.60 18.87 -27.24
C MET A 493 -16.57 19.31 -28.34
N ILE A 494 -16.08 19.78 -29.50
CA ILE A 494 -16.92 20.18 -30.65
C ILE A 494 -17.67 18.97 -31.22
N LYS A 495 -17.04 17.79 -31.31
CA LYS A 495 -17.72 16.56 -31.75
C LYS A 495 -18.84 16.15 -30.79
N ARG A 496 -18.66 16.37 -29.49
CA ARG A 496 -19.69 16.10 -28.45
C ARG A 496 -20.84 17.10 -28.48
N ILE A 497 -20.53 18.39 -28.66
CA ILE A 497 -21.54 19.45 -28.84
C ILE A 497 -22.39 19.16 -30.10
N LYS A 498 -21.78 18.75 -31.21
CA LYS A 498 -22.49 18.32 -32.42
C LYS A 498 -23.39 17.09 -32.21
N ASN A 499 -23.09 16.26 -31.23
CA ASN A 499 -23.84 15.04 -30.90
C ASN A 499 -24.87 15.24 -29.78
N ASN A 500 -25.10 16.47 -29.31
CA ASN A 500 -26.01 16.81 -28.21
C ASN A 500 -25.71 16.04 -26.89
N ASP A 501 -24.43 15.79 -26.62
CA ASP A 501 -23.97 15.01 -25.46
C ASP A 501 -23.95 15.90 -24.21
N THR A 502 -24.95 15.74 -23.33
CA THR A 502 -25.12 16.53 -22.09
C THR A 502 -24.18 16.10 -20.96
N CYS A 503 -23.38 15.05 -21.17
CA CYS A 503 -22.44 14.51 -20.18
C CYS A 503 -21.10 15.25 -20.15
N SER A 504 -21.14 16.56 -19.91
CA SER A 504 -19.94 17.40 -19.85
C SER A 504 -20.12 18.51 -18.81
N MET A 505 -19.64 18.25 -17.59
CA MET A 505 -19.61 19.25 -16.53
C MET A 505 -18.25 19.96 -16.50
N PRO A 506 -18.19 21.31 -16.42
CA PRO A 506 -16.92 22.04 -16.36
C PRO A 506 -16.02 21.55 -15.21
N GLY A 507 -14.78 21.21 -15.52
CA GLY A 507 -13.80 20.76 -14.53
C GLY A 507 -13.92 19.29 -14.08
N LEU A 508 -14.93 18.55 -14.56
CA LEU A 508 -15.12 17.13 -14.28
C LEU A 508 -14.82 16.27 -15.51
N THR A 509 -14.31 15.06 -15.28
CA THR A 509 -14.22 14.02 -16.29
C THR A 509 -15.44 13.13 -16.17
N CYS A 510 -16.36 13.28 -17.11
CA CYS A 510 -17.61 12.53 -17.17
C CYS A 510 -17.65 11.60 -18.39
N PHE A 511 -18.35 10.48 -18.21
CA PHE A 511 -18.52 9.43 -19.19
C PHE A 511 -20.00 9.09 -19.32
N THR A 512 -20.44 8.92 -20.57
CA THR A 512 -21.77 8.41 -20.88
C THR A 512 -21.72 6.89 -20.77
N HIS A 513 -22.48 6.34 -19.84
CA HIS A 513 -22.76 4.92 -19.76
C HIS A 513 -23.94 4.60 -20.66
N ASN A 514 -23.82 3.55 -21.46
CA ASN A 514 -24.87 3.00 -22.31
C ASN A 514 -25.01 1.49 -22.04
N ASN A 515 -25.92 0.83 -22.75
CA ASN A 515 -26.12 -0.63 -22.63
C ASN A 515 -24.89 -1.46 -23.05
N GLU A 516 -23.92 -0.86 -23.75
CA GLU A 516 -22.67 -1.51 -24.16
C GLU A 516 -21.62 -1.55 -23.03
N HIS A 517 -21.95 -1.07 -21.83
CA HIS A 517 -21.05 -1.12 -20.68
C HIS A 517 -20.65 -2.56 -20.31
N TRP A 518 -21.58 -3.50 -20.49
CA TRP A 518 -21.41 -4.90 -20.15
C TRP A 518 -21.05 -5.68 -21.42
N ALA A 519 -19.97 -6.48 -21.38
CA ALA A 519 -19.76 -7.45 -22.45
C ALA A 519 -20.83 -8.55 -22.38
N THR A 520 -21.20 -8.96 -21.16
CA THR A 520 -22.38 -9.82 -20.91
C THR A 520 -23.47 -9.04 -20.15
N PRO A 521 -24.54 -8.58 -20.82
CA PRO A 521 -25.59 -7.81 -20.17
C PRO A 521 -26.27 -8.62 -19.04
N PRO A 522 -26.61 -7.98 -17.91
CA PRO A 522 -27.44 -8.62 -16.90
C PRO A 522 -28.80 -8.97 -17.50
N ALA A 523 -29.28 -10.19 -17.29
CA ALA A 523 -30.57 -10.64 -17.82
C ALA A 523 -31.70 -9.67 -17.40
N GLY A 524 -32.36 -9.03 -18.37
CA GLY A 524 -33.52 -8.18 -18.13
C GLY A 524 -33.26 -6.70 -17.78
N HIS A 525 -32.01 -6.25 -17.66
CA HIS A 525 -31.70 -4.86 -17.28
C HIS A 525 -31.18 -4.05 -18.48
N VAL A 526 -32.09 -3.48 -19.28
CA VAL A 526 -31.74 -2.47 -20.28
C VAL A 526 -31.75 -1.10 -19.58
N LEU A 527 -30.58 -0.66 -19.10
CA LEU A 527 -30.42 0.65 -18.50
C LEU A 527 -30.21 1.67 -19.62
N GLY A 528 -31.15 2.59 -19.79
CA GLY A 528 -30.98 3.73 -20.71
C GLY A 528 -29.67 4.49 -20.46
N PRO A 529 -29.18 5.30 -21.42
CA PRO A 529 -27.92 5.98 -21.26
C PRO A 529 -27.97 7.00 -20.10
N PHE A 530 -26.90 7.06 -19.30
CA PHE A 530 -26.77 8.03 -18.22
C PHE A 530 -25.34 8.59 -18.15
N CYS A 531 -25.19 9.74 -17.49
CA CYS A 531 -23.89 10.38 -17.31
C CYS A 531 -23.33 10.10 -15.92
N ALA A 532 -22.06 9.70 -15.83
CA ALA A 532 -21.33 9.57 -14.57
C ALA A 532 -20.02 10.36 -14.62
N CYS A 533 -19.80 11.21 -13.62
CA CYS A 533 -18.54 11.94 -13.44
C CYS A 533 -17.70 11.24 -12.38
N THR A 534 -16.50 10.80 -12.74
CA THR A 534 -15.68 9.91 -11.89
C THR A 534 -14.40 10.57 -11.39
N SER A 535 -14.05 11.75 -11.89
CA SER A 535 -12.89 12.52 -11.44
C SER A 535 -13.02 14.00 -11.76
N ALA A 536 -12.13 14.81 -11.18
CA ALA A 536 -12.04 16.25 -11.45
C ALA A 536 -10.59 16.65 -11.77
N ASN A 537 -10.42 17.71 -12.56
CA ASN A 537 -9.10 18.22 -12.96
C ASN A 537 -8.25 18.72 -11.77
N ASN A 538 -8.89 19.09 -10.66
CA ASN A 538 -8.25 19.66 -9.46
C ASN A 538 -8.38 18.75 -8.23
N ASN A 539 -8.54 17.43 -8.40
CA ASN A 539 -8.70 16.49 -7.28
C ASN A 539 -7.37 16.01 -6.67
N THR A 540 -6.35 16.86 -6.64
CA THR A 540 -5.07 16.55 -5.99
C THR A 540 -5.18 16.83 -4.49
N TYR A 541 -4.83 15.86 -3.67
CA TYR A 541 -4.86 15.94 -2.21
C TYR A 541 -3.67 15.22 -1.58
N TRP A 542 -3.42 15.54 -0.30
CA TRP A 542 -2.58 14.77 0.61
C TRP A 542 -3.37 14.53 1.89
N CYS A 543 -3.26 13.33 2.44
CA CYS A 543 -3.98 12.98 3.66
C CYS A 543 -3.05 12.38 4.71
N LEU A 544 -3.39 12.64 5.97
CA LEU A 544 -2.81 12.04 7.16
C LEU A 544 -3.87 11.14 7.80
N ARG A 545 -3.57 9.85 7.90
CA ARG A 545 -4.36 8.88 8.64
C ARG A 545 -3.67 8.57 9.95
N THR A 546 -4.37 8.76 11.06
CA THR A 546 -3.85 8.45 12.40
C THR A 546 -4.76 7.44 13.07
N ILE A 547 -4.19 6.32 13.52
CA ILE A 547 -4.89 5.30 14.31
C ILE A 547 -3.99 4.91 15.48
N ASN A 548 -4.47 5.12 16.69
CA ASN A 548 -3.88 4.67 17.94
C ASN A 548 -4.99 4.52 19.01
N ASN A 549 -4.62 4.21 20.25
CA ASN A 549 -5.59 3.98 21.34
C ASN A 549 -6.49 5.19 21.67
N THR A 550 -6.12 6.40 21.24
CA THR A 550 -6.78 7.67 21.59
C THR A 550 -7.35 8.42 20.40
N HIS A 551 -6.81 8.19 19.20
CA HIS A 551 -7.15 8.93 17.99
C HIS A 551 -7.36 7.96 16.84
N ASN A 552 -8.46 8.16 16.12
CA ASN A 552 -8.77 7.46 14.88
C ASN A 552 -9.35 8.47 13.90
N PHE A 553 -8.51 9.22 13.18
CA PHE A 553 -8.95 10.29 12.29
C PHE A 553 -8.30 10.25 10.92
N LEU A 554 -8.94 10.93 9.96
CA LEU A 554 -8.44 11.21 8.62
C LEU A 554 -8.48 12.74 8.41
N PHE A 555 -7.32 13.32 8.13
CA PHE A 555 -7.16 14.73 7.79
C PHE A 555 -6.64 14.86 6.36
N CYS A 556 -7.28 15.66 5.52
CA CYS A 556 -6.89 15.84 4.12
C CYS A 556 -6.79 17.32 3.72
N GLU A 557 -5.74 17.65 2.98
CA GLU A 557 -5.54 18.95 2.35
C GLU A 557 -5.58 18.81 0.84
N PHE A 558 -6.50 19.55 0.22
CA PHE A 558 -6.63 19.61 -1.22
C PHE A 558 -5.78 20.74 -1.80
N SER A 559 -5.28 20.55 -3.02
CA SER A 559 -4.55 21.57 -3.78
C SER A 559 -5.32 22.88 -3.99
N THR A 560 -6.65 22.87 -3.80
CA THR A 560 -7.52 24.05 -3.81
C THR A 560 -7.49 24.85 -2.50
N GLY A 561 -6.76 24.38 -1.49
CA GLY A 561 -6.78 24.92 -0.12
C GLY A 561 -7.97 24.44 0.72
N PHE A 562 -8.80 23.53 0.20
CA PHE A 562 -9.88 22.95 0.98
C PHE A 562 -9.37 21.91 1.96
N LEU A 563 -9.95 21.86 3.15
CA LEU A 563 -9.55 21.00 4.25
C LEU A 563 -10.71 20.07 4.64
N GLU A 564 -10.39 18.81 4.88
CA GLU A 564 -11.34 17.84 5.43
C GLU A 564 -10.75 17.19 6.68
N TYR A 565 -11.59 17.01 7.70
CA TYR A 565 -11.24 16.26 8.91
C TYR A 565 -12.42 15.39 9.33
N PHE A 566 -12.14 14.11 9.57
CA PHE A 566 -13.11 13.12 10.03
C PHE A 566 -12.53 12.36 11.23
N ASP A 567 -13.31 12.26 12.32
CA ASP A 567 -13.04 11.33 13.40
C ASP A 567 -13.82 10.04 13.14
N LEU A 568 -13.11 8.99 12.75
CA LEU A 568 -13.68 7.70 12.35
C LEU A 568 -14.14 6.86 13.55
N THR A 569 -13.88 7.31 14.78
CA THR A 569 -14.49 6.71 15.98
C THR A 569 -15.97 7.04 16.06
N THR A 570 -16.35 8.27 15.69
CA THR A 570 -17.74 8.76 15.77
C THR A 570 -18.43 8.83 14.42
N ASP A 571 -17.67 9.01 13.33
CA ASP A 571 -18.14 9.11 11.96
C ASP A 571 -17.38 8.14 11.03
N PRO A 572 -17.60 6.81 11.20
CA PRO A 572 -16.89 5.80 10.41
C PRO A 572 -17.18 5.88 8.91
N TYR A 573 -18.30 6.51 8.51
CA TYR A 573 -18.69 6.68 7.12
C TYR A 573 -18.27 8.04 6.53
N GLN A 574 -17.58 8.89 7.31
CA GLN A 574 -17.07 10.20 6.91
C GLN A 574 -18.16 11.13 6.36
N LEU A 575 -19.35 11.10 6.95
CA LEU A 575 -20.52 11.85 6.54
C LEU A 575 -20.36 13.36 6.76
N ILE A 576 -19.74 13.79 7.86
CA ILE A 576 -19.69 15.20 8.26
C ILE A 576 -18.24 15.67 8.38
N ASN A 577 -17.87 16.68 7.58
CA ASN A 577 -16.57 17.32 7.73
C ASN A 577 -16.54 18.18 9.00
N SER A 578 -15.73 17.77 9.96
CA SER A 578 -15.61 18.41 11.28
C SER A 578 -14.39 19.32 11.41
N VAL A 579 -13.75 19.71 10.29
CA VAL A 579 -12.56 20.58 10.33
C VAL A 579 -12.79 21.91 11.05
N SER A 580 -14.02 22.43 11.06
CA SER A 580 -14.37 23.69 11.73
C SER A 580 -14.46 23.57 13.25
N THR A 581 -14.53 22.35 13.81
CA THR A 581 -14.58 22.12 15.25
C THR A 581 -13.18 22.03 15.86
N LEU A 582 -12.13 21.92 15.04
CA LEU A 582 -10.75 21.83 15.50
C LEU A 582 -10.17 23.20 15.84
N ASP A 583 -9.38 23.23 16.91
CA ASP A 583 -8.57 24.39 17.26
C ASP A 583 -7.53 24.68 16.17
N ARG A 584 -7.26 25.98 15.94
CA ARG A 584 -6.27 26.42 14.94
C ARG A 584 -4.86 25.87 15.22
N SER A 585 -4.51 25.65 16.48
CA SER A 585 -3.24 25.04 16.87
C SER A 585 -3.15 23.60 16.40
N VAL A 586 -4.21 22.81 16.58
CA VAL A 586 -4.29 21.42 16.14
C VAL A 586 -4.24 21.36 14.60
N LEU A 587 -5.02 22.19 13.92
CA LEU A 587 -4.97 22.28 12.45
C LEU A 587 -3.56 22.58 11.93
N ASN A 588 -2.85 23.52 12.56
CA ASN A 588 -1.48 23.84 12.19
C ASN A 588 -0.51 22.66 12.44
N GLN A 589 -0.68 21.93 13.55
CA GLN A 589 0.11 20.73 13.82
C GLN A 589 -0.12 19.65 12.77
N LEU A 590 -1.38 19.39 12.40
CA LEU A 590 -1.74 18.42 11.36
C LEU A 590 -1.18 18.83 10.00
N HIS A 591 -1.24 20.12 9.65
CA HIS A 591 -0.62 20.66 8.44
C HIS A 591 0.89 20.42 8.41
N VAL A 592 1.61 20.78 9.48
CA VAL A 592 3.06 20.59 9.58
C VAL A 592 3.43 19.11 9.44
N GLN A 593 2.72 18.23 10.15
CA GLN A 593 2.95 16.78 10.08
C GLN A 593 2.71 16.23 8.66
N LEU A 594 1.64 16.68 8.00
CA LEU A 594 1.35 16.30 6.62
C LEU A 594 2.45 16.76 5.66
N MET A 595 2.95 17.98 5.84
CA MET A 595 4.03 18.53 5.00
C MET A 595 5.37 17.81 5.20
N GLU A 596 5.68 17.38 6.42
CA GLU A 596 6.85 16.55 6.71
C GLU A 596 6.76 15.19 5.99
N LEU A 597 5.63 14.50 6.10
CA LEU A 597 5.41 13.21 5.44
C LEU A 597 5.40 13.32 3.92
N ARG A 598 4.81 14.40 3.38
CA ARG A 598 4.78 14.68 1.93
C ARG A 598 6.17 14.83 1.32
N GLY A 599 7.16 15.25 2.10
CA GLY A 599 8.54 15.45 1.66
C GLY A 599 9.49 14.29 1.96
N CYS A 600 9.05 13.28 2.71
CA CYS A 600 9.93 12.25 3.27
C CYS A 600 10.53 11.34 2.18
N LYS A 601 11.78 10.91 2.38
CA LYS A 601 12.50 9.97 1.49
C LYS A 601 13.23 8.90 2.28
N GLY A 602 12.95 7.64 1.95
CA GLY A 602 13.52 6.47 2.60
C GLY A 602 12.94 6.24 3.98
N HIS A 603 13.03 4.99 4.45
CA HIS A 603 12.36 4.54 5.65
C HIS A 603 12.77 5.35 6.90
N LYS A 604 13.99 5.88 6.95
CA LYS A 604 14.46 6.70 8.09
C LYS A 604 13.71 8.02 8.20
N GLN A 605 13.46 8.70 7.09
CA GLN A 605 12.74 9.98 7.13
C GLN A 605 11.23 9.74 7.24
N CYS A 606 10.70 8.76 6.51
CA CYS A 606 9.27 8.48 6.46
C CYS A 606 8.71 7.80 7.72
N ASN A 607 9.56 7.14 8.52
CA ASN A 607 9.14 6.41 9.73
C ASN A 607 9.80 6.95 11.01
N ASN A 608 10.39 8.15 10.98
CA ASN A 608 10.89 8.75 12.21
C ASN A 608 9.72 8.95 13.17
N LYS A 609 9.77 8.24 14.30
CA LYS A 609 8.79 8.43 15.38
C LYS A 609 8.79 9.90 15.75
N THR A 610 7.63 10.54 15.61
CA THR A 610 7.34 11.83 16.21
C THR A 610 7.20 11.68 17.73
N ASP A 611 8.22 11.12 18.40
CA ASP A 611 8.41 11.25 19.86
C ASP A 611 8.88 12.68 20.24
N GLN A 612 8.87 13.63 19.29
CA GLN A 612 9.32 15.01 19.45
C GLN A 612 8.25 16.08 19.21
N ALA A 613 6.95 15.73 19.32
CA ALA A 613 5.90 16.75 19.37
C ALA A 613 6.01 17.67 20.62
N GLY A 614 6.89 17.34 21.59
CA GLY A 614 7.20 18.19 22.74
C GLY A 614 8.55 18.94 22.70
N THR A 615 9.40 18.75 21.69
CA THR A 615 10.78 19.32 21.67
C THR A 615 11.12 20.17 20.45
N LEU A 616 10.28 20.20 19.42
CA LEU A 616 10.52 21.05 18.25
C LEU A 616 10.26 22.55 18.50
N SER A 617 9.57 22.90 19.59
CA SER A 617 9.35 24.30 19.98
C SER A 617 10.63 24.95 20.52
N THR A 618 11.45 24.22 21.30
CA THR A 618 12.66 24.78 21.92
C THR A 618 13.82 24.91 20.94
N HIS A 619 13.99 23.99 19.99
CA HIS A 619 15.15 24.06 19.09
C HIS A 619 15.03 25.14 18.01
N ILE A 620 13.79 25.42 17.55
CA ILE A 620 13.51 26.51 16.62
C ILE A 620 13.49 27.85 17.35
N LEU A 621 12.90 27.94 18.56
CA LEU A 621 13.03 29.16 19.37
C LEU A 621 14.50 29.45 19.68
N VAL A 622 15.29 28.48 20.13
CA VAL A 622 16.71 28.72 20.44
C VAL A 622 17.49 29.17 19.21
N LYS A 623 17.20 28.64 18.00
CA LYS A 623 17.86 29.10 16.77
C LYS A 623 17.41 30.51 16.34
N ILE A 624 16.13 30.86 16.54
CA ILE A 624 15.62 32.20 16.26
C ILE A 624 16.18 33.20 17.28
N THR A 625 16.20 32.86 18.57
CA THR A 625 16.80 33.69 19.62
C THR A 625 18.29 33.86 19.38
N GLN A 626 19.04 32.80 19.05
CA GLN A 626 20.47 32.89 18.71
C GLN A 626 20.71 33.74 17.45
N ALA A 627 19.84 33.65 16.44
CA ALA A 627 19.94 34.48 15.23
C ALA A 627 19.64 35.96 15.52
N ILE A 628 18.69 36.25 16.40
CA ILE A 628 18.36 37.61 16.84
C ILE A 628 19.49 38.18 17.72
N THR A 629 20.04 37.40 18.67
CA THR A 629 21.17 37.81 19.50
C THR A 629 22.41 38.07 18.65
N ASN A 630 22.71 37.20 17.67
CA ASN A 630 23.82 37.40 16.74
C ASN A 630 23.63 38.60 15.79
N PHE A 631 22.37 38.99 15.50
CA PHE A 631 22.06 40.18 14.71
C PHE A 631 22.28 41.47 15.52
N PHE A 632 21.89 41.48 16.80
CA PHE A 632 22.10 42.61 17.72
C PHE A 632 23.58 42.77 18.13
N GLU A 633 24.33 41.69 18.33
CA GLU A 633 25.78 41.77 18.60
C GLU A 633 26.58 42.31 17.40
N LYS A 634 26.12 42.05 16.17
CA LYS A 634 26.74 42.59 14.95
C LYS A 634 26.42 44.06 14.66
N THR A 635 25.41 44.64 15.31
CA THR A 635 25.02 46.06 15.08
C THR A 635 25.58 47.02 16.13
N LEU A 636 26.26 46.54 17.17
CA LEU A 636 26.78 47.36 18.27
C LEU A 636 28.31 47.45 18.34
N THR A 637 29.03 47.06 17.28
CA THR A 637 30.51 47.11 17.26
C THR A 637 31.06 47.83 16.02
N GLU A 638 30.81 49.14 15.90
CA GLU A 638 31.75 50.06 15.24
C GLU A 638 31.72 51.45 15.92
N PRO A 639 32.85 51.98 16.41
CA PRO A 639 32.93 53.32 16.99
C PRO A 639 33.46 54.38 16.00
N GLY A 640 32.65 55.44 15.81
CA GLY A 640 33.08 56.84 15.66
C GLY A 640 33.36 57.41 14.25
N LEU A 641 32.70 58.53 13.88
CA LEU A 641 33.25 59.91 13.93
C LEU A 641 32.33 60.98 13.27
N PHE A 642 32.18 62.15 13.96
CA PHE A 642 31.80 63.52 13.51
C PHE A 642 30.38 63.78 12.91
N SER A 643 29.70 64.94 13.07
CA SER A 643 29.78 66.11 13.96
C SER A 643 28.49 66.97 13.78
N ALA A 644 28.07 67.64 14.85
CA ALA A 644 27.45 68.98 14.97
C ALA A 644 26.23 69.44 14.12
N GLY A 645 25.25 69.98 14.87
CA GLY A 645 24.16 70.88 14.43
C GLY A 645 22.80 70.33 14.88
N GLY A 646 21.98 70.93 15.75
CA GLY A 646 21.93 72.24 16.38
C GLY A 646 20.48 72.73 16.36
N ARG A 647 19.83 72.80 17.54
CA ARG A 647 18.49 73.40 17.84
C ARG A 647 17.29 72.72 17.12
N ASP A 648 16.08 72.63 17.67
CA ASP A 648 15.41 73.42 18.68
C ASP A 648 14.26 72.64 19.35
N GLN A 649 13.75 73.25 20.42
CA GLN A 649 12.87 72.75 21.47
C GLN A 649 11.42 72.46 21.05
N SER A 650 10.78 71.49 21.73
CA SER A 650 9.54 71.65 22.54
C SER A 650 8.63 70.40 22.51
N SER A 651 8.67 69.63 23.60
CA SER A 651 7.54 68.83 24.14
C SER A 651 6.56 69.78 24.89
N PRO A 652 5.45 69.38 25.58
CA PRO A 652 4.97 68.03 26.00
C PRO A 652 3.39 67.96 26.04
N PRO A 653 2.69 67.24 26.97
CA PRO A 653 2.76 65.82 27.36
C PRO A 653 1.39 65.06 27.40
N LEU A 654 1.53 63.74 27.54
CA LEU A 654 0.76 62.74 28.31
C LEU A 654 -0.26 63.22 29.38
N HIS A 655 -1.33 62.42 29.59
CA HIS A 655 -1.68 61.92 30.93
C HIS A 655 -2.53 60.62 30.92
N ARG A 656 -2.13 59.69 31.81
CA ARG A 656 -2.84 58.48 32.30
C ARG A 656 -3.92 58.86 33.33
N TYR A 657 -4.93 57.99 33.52
CA TYR A 657 -5.52 57.54 34.82
C TYR A 657 -6.43 56.32 34.47
N SER A 658 -6.24 55.09 34.98
CA SER A 658 -6.65 54.52 36.30
C SER A 658 -8.10 54.86 36.70
N SER A 659 -8.95 54.05 37.34
CA SER A 659 -9.02 52.67 37.83
C SER A 659 -10.44 52.52 38.45
N ASP A 660 -10.78 51.34 38.98
CA ASP A 660 -11.95 50.98 39.84
C ASP A 660 -13.31 50.73 39.16
N ARG A 661 -14.25 49.93 39.71
CA ARG A 661 -14.34 48.74 40.60
C ARG A 661 -15.87 48.50 40.78
N SER A 662 -16.26 47.29 41.21
CA SER A 662 -17.58 46.88 41.77
C SER A 662 -18.81 46.96 40.84
N VAL A 663 -19.44 45.84 40.43
CA VAL A 663 -20.34 44.93 41.17
C VAL A 663 -21.68 45.57 41.55
N GLU A 664 -22.76 45.21 40.84
CA GLU A 664 -24.05 44.93 41.48
C GLU A 664 -24.97 44.04 40.62
N ARG A 665 -25.71 43.16 41.32
CA ARG A 665 -26.69 42.20 40.77
C ARG A 665 -28.08 42.83 40.81
N ARG A 666 -28.95 42.52 39.82
CA ARG A 666 -30.26 41.82 39.95
C ARG A 666 -31.34 42.30 38.95
N LYS A 667 -32.01 41.27 38.40
CA LYS A 667 -33.46 41.08 38.16
C LYS A 667 -34.16 41.67 36.91
N TRP A 668 -34.51 40.71 36.03
CA TRP A 668 -35.87 40.34 35.57
C TRP A 668 -36.81 41.41 34.96
N SER A 669 -37.09 41.28 33.66
CA SER A 669 -38.44 41.10 33.06
C SER A 669 -38.32 41.12 31.51
N LYS A 670 -38.64 40.05 30.77
CA LYS A 670 -39.97 39.61 30.26
C LYS A 670 -40.30 40.27 28.89
N VAL A 671 -40.89 39.47 27.97
CA VAL A 671 -41.64 39.85 26.73
C VAL A 671 -40.74 40.06 25.49
N ARG A 672 -40.92 39.50 24.27
CA ARG A 672 -41.97 38.73 23.56
C ARG A 672 -41.33 37.96 22.37
N ARG A 673 -41.86 36.78 22.06
CA ARG A 673 -41.80 36.17 20.70
C ARG A 673 -42.76 36.91 19.76
N PRO A 674 -42.57 36.77 18.43
CA PRO A 674 -43.66 36.13 17.69
C PRO A 674 -43.16 35.05 16.72
N SER A 675 -44.05 34.10 16.49
CA SER A 675 -43.93 32.90 15.68
C SER A 675 -45.18 32.81 14.81
N TYR A 676 -45.07 32.68 13.49
CA TYR A 676 -46.06 32.07 12.57
C TYR A 676 -45.31 31.84 11.23
N LYS A 677 -44.97 30.61 10.83
CA LYS A 677 -45.75 29.47 10.27
C LYS A 677 -45.92 29.53 8.73
N PRO A 678 -45.98 28.37 8.06
CA PRO A 678 -45.57 28.17 6.66
C PRO A 678 -46.72 28.08 5.66
N LEU A 679 -46.37 28.19 4.38
CA LEU A 679 -47.04 27.62 3.21
C LEU A 679 -45.98 27.03 2.29
#